data_AF-A0A1X7IFL0-F1
#
_entry.id   AF-A0A1X7IFL0-F1
#
_cell.length_a   1.000
_cell.length_b   1.000
_cell.length_c   1.000
_cell.angle_alpha   90.00
_cell.angle_beta   90.00
_cell.angle_gamma   90.00
#
_symmetry.space_group_name_H-M   'P 1'
#
loop_
_entity.id
_entity.type
_entity.pdbx_description
1 polymer ?
#
loop_
_entity_poly.entity_id
_entity_poly.type
_entity_poly.pdbx_seq_one_letter_code
_entity_poly.pdbx_strand_id
1 'polypeptide(L)'
;MEMNKGSKMKKTIIQSFLVILLVLLMGCGEESKTIFTENDLSIVPKPLEMKFNQGAFRFTKDTKLVVEKDKAHVLEALQNKFVSAAGWKLEVVETVPSRNFVLLSIDPSLAEEDYNLKVTDDQVIIEAQGYNGFLYGLETIRQLLPVAIESKSVVANINWDIPHVEIKDSPRFKWRGFMLDVSRHFFDKNYVLATIDQLALLKMNTLHLHLVDDQGWRIEIKKYPKLTEIGGFRVDQENKPWNARPTPELGTETTYGGFYTQEDIKEIVAYAESRGVTVVPEIEMPAHVMSAIAAYPELSCFQNPIMVPSGGVWPITEIYCAGKDSTFEFLENVLLEVMELFPSQYIHVGGDEAAKTNWKICPDCKKRVAKEGLANVEELQSYFIQRMERFLSSKGRILLGWDEILEGGLAPGATVMSWRGVKGGLEASEAGHDVVMTPNSHCYFDYYQGDQDAEPLAWGGNLPLSKVYQFDPVVEGMSEEQAKHVLGGQANLWTEYVPTNDQAEYMTYPRLAALAEAVWSSKDNRNWDDFSNRVSSLFKRYGAMGVNYAKSAYQVTTETSVNTENAVISIALMSEFPNAEIRYTIDGSDITSASEKYTTPIDIKNTTTIKAQVFKENQPVGALYEKTITYHKAVGKPVNYINKYHDSYQGAKELGMVNVVRGSKNFHDGQWQGWLGDDMELVIDMESPTELEKISVGALENQGSGIYFPIQVEVFLSDDGKTFKSAGIVKRDYAANNGSELKDFIIEIERQTTRYIKVKATNLGTPPTGGGSWMFIDEVVVE
;
A
#
# COMPACT_ATOMS: atom_id res chain seq x y z
N MET A 1 53.55 -67.44 45.42
CA MET A 1 53.23 -66.01 45.19
C MET A 1 52.45 -65.87 43.89
N GLU A 2 51.31 -66.56 43.76
CA GLU A 2 50.51 -66.58 42.53
C GLU A 2 49.05 -66.77 42.90
N MET A 3 48.39 -65.72 43.36
CA MET A 3 46.93 -65.68 43.49
C MET A 3 46.50 -64.22 43.66
N ASN A 4 46.84 -63.33 42.71
CA ASN A 4 46.27 -61.98 42.73
C ASN A 4 46.26 -61.20 41.40
N LYS A 5 46.42 -61.87 40.25
CA LYS A 5 46.40 -61.18 38.93
C LYS A 5 45.06 -61.31 38.17
N GLY A 6 44.25 -62.34 38.43
CA GLY A 6 42.96 -62.54 37.75
C GLY A 6 41.83 -61.61 38.21
N SER A 7 41.85 -61.13 39.46
CA SER A 7 40.79 -60.28 40.03
C SER A 7 40.88 -58.83 39.57
N LYS A 8 42.10 -58.27 39.44
CA LYS A 8 42.31 -56.89 38.98
C LYS A 8 41.90 -56.70 37.52
N MET A 9 42.23 -57.64 36.63
CA MET A 9 41.96 -57.50 35.20
C MET A 9 40.45 -57.57 34.86
N LYS A 10 39.67 -58.40 35.57
CA LYS A 10 38.21 -58.44 35.42
C LYS A 10 37.52 -57.19 35.98
N LYS A 11 38.02 -56.61 37.08
CA LYS A 11 37.50 -55.34 37.62
C LYS A 11 37.74 -54.16 36.68
N THR A 12 38.91 -54.08 36.05
CA THR A 12 39.23 -52.98 35.12
C THR A 12 38.42 -53.06 33.83
N ILE A 13 38.18 -54.25 33.28
CA ILE A 13 37.34 -54.41 32.08
C ILE A 13 35.88 -54.09 32.37
N ILE A 14 35.34 -54.50 33.53
CA ILE A 14 33.97 -54.15 33.95
C ILE A 14 33.85 -52.65 34.23
N GLN A 15 34.84 -52.01 34.85
CA GLN A 15 34.84 -50.56 35.06
C GLN A 15 34.95 -49.77 33.74
N SER A 16 35.76 -50.21 32.78
CA SER A 16 35.84 -49.59 31.46
C SER A 16 34.55 -49.77 30.63
N PHE A 17 33.90 -50.94 30.73
CA PHE A 17 32.58 -51.14 30.12
C PHE A 17 31.49 -50.30 30.80
N LEU A 18 31.53 -50.13 32.13
CA LEU A 18 30.57 -49.29 32.84
C LEU A 18 30.75 -47.80 32.50
N VAL A 19 32.00 -47.33 32.32
CA VAL A 19 32.29 -45.95 31.92
C VAL A 19 31.90 -45.69 30.46
N ILE A 20 32.14 -46.65 29.55
CA ILE A 20 31.68 -46.53 28.15
C ILE A 20 30.15 -46.59 28.06
N LEU A 21 29.49 -47.42 28.90
CA LEU A 21 28.03 -47.45 28.98
C LEU A 21 27.45 -46.19 29.62
N LEU A 22 28.13 -45.57 30.62
CA LEU A 22 27.73 -44.28 31.18
C LEU A 22 27.93 -43.12 30.20
N VAL A 23 28.98 -43.14 29.38
CA VAL A 23 29.21 -42.12 28.34
C VAL A 23 28.22 -42.29 27.17
N LEU A 24 27.82 -43.52 26.84
CA LEU A 24 26.74 -43.80 25.89
C LEU A 24 25.34 -43.44 26.43
N LEU A 25 25.12 -43.54 27.75
CA LEU A 25 23.86 -43.12 28.39
C LEU A 25 23.78 -41.60 28.62
N MET A 26 24.91 -40.88 28.68
CA MET A 26 24.96 -39.41 28.71
C MET A 26 24.82 -38.76 27.32
N GLY A 27 24.90 -39.55 26.24
CA GLY A 27 24.69 -39.11 24.85
C GLY A 27 23.24 -39.15 24.37
N CYS A 28 22.30 -39.64 25.18
CA CYS A 28 20.86 -39.67 24.91
C CYS A 28 20.10 -38.62 25.75
N GLY A 29 20.64 -37.40 25.85
CA GLY A 29 19.83 -36.27 26.29
C GLY A 29 18.90 -35.87 25.14
N GLU A 30 17.59 -35.94 25.35
CA GLU A 30 16.64 -35.19 24.50
C GLU A 30 17.15 -33.74 24.42
N GLU A 31 17.40 -33.24 23.20
CA GLU A 31 17.77 -31.84 23.01
C GLU A 31 16.73 -30.97 23.73
N SER A 32 17.20 -30.04 24.56
CA SER A 32 16.29 -29.18 25.33
C SER A 32 15.35 -28.43 24.38
N LYS A 33 14.06 -28.41 24.73
CA LYS A 33 13.07 -27.59 24.05
C LYS A 33 13.42 -26.11 24.12
N THR A 34 13.06 -25.36 23.09
CA THR A 34 13.23 -23.90 23.06
C THR A 34 12.47 -23.27 24.23
N ILE A 35 13.11 -22.34 24.94
CA ILE A 35 12.49 -21.57 26.01
C ILE A 35 11.91 -20.31 25.39
N PHE A 36 10.57 -20.24 25.33
CA PHE A 36 9.87 -19.09 24.81
C PHE A 36 9.52 -18.10 25.91
N THR A 37 9.30 -16.86 25.49
CA THR A 37 8.75 -15.75 26.24
C THR A 37 7.51 -15.22 25.52
N GLU A 38 6.74 -14.38 26.20
CA GLU A 38 5.58 -13.75 25.58
C GLU A 38 5.95 -12.86 24.37
N ASN A 39 7.16 -12.27 24.38
CA ASN A 39 7.66 -11.46 23.26
C ASN A 39 7.96 -12.28 21.99
N ASP A 40 8.08 -13.60 22.10
CA ASP A 40 8.27 -14.47 20.93
C ASP A 40 6.96 -14.69 20.15
N LEU A 41 5.81 -14.30 20.71
CA LEU A 41 4.49 -14.42 20.10
C LEU A 41 4.22 -13.28 19.10
N SER A 42 4.93 -13.30 17.98
CA SER A 42 4.83 -12.28 16.92
C SER A 42 3.85 -12.63 15.79
N ILE A 43 2.58 -12.92 16.13
CA ILE A 43 1.55 -13.28 15.12
C ILE A 43 0.92 -12.02 14.53
N VAL A 44 0.82 -11.91 13.20
CA VAL A 44 0.13 -10.83 12.48
C VAL A 44 -0.89 -11.44 11.49
N PRO A 45 -2.18 -11.08 11.53
CA PRO A 45 -2.82 -10.16 12.48
C PRO A 45 -2.92 -10.73 13.90
N LYS A 46 -3.10 -9.85 14.89
CA LYS A 46 -3.17 -10.18 16.30
C LYS A 46 -4.45 -10.98 16.60
N PRO A 47 -4.33 -12.14 17.27
CA PRO A 47 -5.50 -12.92 17.66
C PRO A 47 -6.41 -12.20 18.67
N LEU A 48 -7.69 -12.55 18.69
CA LEU A 48 -8.67 -11.99 19.63
C LEU A 48 -8.31 -12.25 21.10
N GLU A 49 -8.02 -13.51 21.46
CA GLU A 49 -7.51 -13.91 22.78
C GLU A 49 -6.26 -14.78 22.60
N MET A 50 -5.22 -14.50 23.39
CA MET A 50 -4.00 -15.30 23.41
C MET A 50 -3.47 -15.43 24.82
N LYS A 51 -3.23 -16.67 25.26
CA LYS A 51 -2.68 -17.00 26.57
C LYS A 51 -1.40 -17.82 26.42
N PHE A 52 -0.29 -17.19 26.79
CA PHE A 52 1.02 -17.85 26.84
C PHE A 52 1.14 -18.77 28.07
N ASN A 53 1.76 -19.93 27.87
CA ASN A 53 2.18 -20.82 28.96
C ASN A 53 3.64 -21.25 28.75
N GLN A 54 4.30 -21.69 29.82
CA GLN A 54 5.66 -22.23 29.73
C GLN A 54 5.69 -23.60 29.06
N GLY A 55 6.67 -23.82 28.20
CA GLY A 55 6.90 -25.07 27.45
C GLY A 55 6.76 -24.89 25.93
N ALA A 56 6.96 -25.98 25.19
CA ALA A 56 6.93 -25.96 23.74
C ALA A 56 6.46 -27.30 23.15
N PHE A 57 5.78 -27.26 22.02
CA PHE A 57 5.57 -28.44 21.18
C PHE A 57 6.70 -28.53 20.14
N ARG A 58 7.28 -29.70 19.95
CA ARG A 58 8.33 -29.93 18.94
C ARG A 58 7.80 -30.76 17.78
N PHE A 59 7.82 -30.18 16.58
CA PHE A 59 7.61 -30.95 15.36
C PHE A 59 8.82 -31.82 15.05
N THR A 60 8.55 -33.05 14.64
CA THR A 60 9.54 -34.05 14.22
C THR A 60 9.01 -34.76 12.99
N LYS A 61 9.87 -35.50 12.28
CA LYS A 61 9.45 -36.38 11.17
C LYS A 61 8.37 -37.40 11.57
N ASP A 62 8.26 -37.72 12.86
CA ASP A 62 7.34 -38.72 13.39
C ASP A 62 6.02 -38.10 13.88
N THR A 63 5.91 -36.76 13.91
CA THR A 63 4.68 -36.04 14.24
C THR A 63 3.57 -36.43 13.27
N LYS A 64 2.36 -36.67 13.81
CA LYS A 64 1.19 -37.06 13.01
C LYS A 64 0.24 -35.88 12.84
N LEU A 65 -0.28 -35.70 11.63
CA LEU A 65 -1.39 -34.79 11.37
C LEU A 65 -2.67 -35.62 11.37
N VAL A 66 -3.62 -35.26 12.21
CA VAL A 66 -4.84 -36.04 12.45
C VAL A 66 -6.04 -35.28 11.90
N VAL A 67 -6.71 -35.88 10.93
CA VAL A 67 -7.91 -35.34 10.31
C VAL A 67 -8.68 -36.46 9.60
N GLU A 68 -9.98 -36.28 9.38
CA GLU A 68 -10.78 -37.13 8.49
C GLU A 68 -10.22 -37.10 7.05
N LYS A 69 -10.22 -38.25 6.37
CA LYS A 69 -9.55 -38.42 5.06
C LYS A 69 -10.05 -37.48 3.96
N ASP A 70 -11.32 -37.12 3.95
CA ASP A 70 -11.90 -36.19 2.98
C ASP A 70 -11.44 -34.73 3.18
N LYS A 71 -10.87 -34.41 4.35
CA LYS A 71 -10.36 -33.08 4.73
C LYS A 71 -8.83 -32.99 4.74
N ALA A 72 -8.14 -34.05 4.33
CA ALA A 72 -6.67 -34.11 4.32
C ALA A 72 -6.01 -32.98 3.51
N HIS A 73 -6.69 -32.46 2.49
CA HIS A 73 -6.21 -31.38 1.62
C HIS A 73 -5.90 -30.07 2.39
N VAL A 74 -6.61 -29.79 3.49
CA VAL A 74 -6.37 -28.63 4.38
C VAL A 74 -4.92 -28.57 4.87
N LEU A 75 -4.29 -29.73 5.05
CA LEU A 75 -2.96 -29.86 5.64
C LEU A 75 -1.81 -29.75 4.62
N GLU A 76 -2.12 -29.76 3.32
CA GLU A 76 -1.11 -29.86 2.26
C GLU A 76 -0.14 -28.67 2.28
N ALA A 77 -0.63 -27.45 2.51
CA ALA A 77 0.20 -26.26 2.58
C ALA A 77 1.27 -26.38 3.69
N LEU A 78 0.87 -26.80 4.89
CA LEU A 78 1.80 -26.99 6.01
C LEU A 78 2.76 -28.16 5.76
N GLN A 79 2.27 -29.28 5.20
CA GLN A 79 3.13 -30.41 4.83
C GLN A 79 4.21 -29.99 3.84
N ASN A 80 3.85 -29.21 2.81
CA ASN A 80 4.77 -28.75 1.79
C ASN A 80 5.86 -27.84 2.39
N LYS A 81 5.54 -27.01 3.38
CA LYS A 81 6.55 -26.22 4.12
C LYS A 81 7.56 -27.11 4.83
N PHE A 82 7.13 -28.15 5.53
CA PHE A 82 8.06 -29.11 6.17
C PHE A 82 8.89 -29.91 5.16
N VAL A 83 8.30 -30.29 4.02
CA VAL A 83 9.04 -30.95 2.94
C VAL A 83 10.17 -30.04 2.43
N SER A 84 9.87 -28.77 2.15
CA SER A 84 10.85 -27.81 1.64
C SER A 84 11.92 -27.45 2.67
N ALA A 85 11.51 -27.09 3.90
CA ALA A 85 12.40 -26.52 4.90
C ALA A 85 13.07 -27.56 5.80
N ALA A 86 12.40 -28.67 6.09
CA ALA A 86 12.91 -29.70 7.01
C ALA A 86 13.31 -31.01 6.29
N GLY A 87 12.89 -31.19 5.04
CA GLY A 87 13.27 -32.35 4.21
C GLY A 87 12.46 -33.62 4.48
N TRP A 88 11.33 -33.52 5.19
CA TRP A 88 10.46 -34.66 5.50
C TRP A 88 8.99 -34.27 5.42
N LYS A 89 8.15 -35.27 5.11
CA LYS A 89 6.69 -35.13 5.02
C LYS A 89 6.05 -35.69 6.29
N LEU A 90 5.24 -34.87 6.95
CA LEU A 90 4.42 -35.31 8.08
C LEU A 90 3.36 -36.31 7.61
N GLU A 91 3.13 -37.38 8.35
CA GLU A 91 2.13 -38.39 8.00
C GLU A 91 0.73 -37.94 8.42
N VAL A 92 -0.25 -38.10 7.53
CA VAL A 92 -1.68 -37.85 7.81
C VAL A 92 -2.35 -39.17 8.24
N VAL A 93 -3.03 -39.16 9.38
CA VAL A 93 -3.72 -40.31 9.96
C VAL A 93 -5.13 -39.92 10.41
N GLU A 94 -6.04 -40.89 10.52
CA GLU A 94 -7.41 -40.63 11.03
C GLU A 94 -7.52 -40.86 12.54
N THR A 95 -6.64 -41.70 13.10
CA THR A 95 -6.67 -42.08 14.52
C THR A 95 -5.70 -41.24 15.33
N VAL A 96 -6.23 -40.57 16.36
CA VAL A 96 -5.43 -39.76 17.30
C VAL A 96 -4.41 -40.66 18.04
N PRO A 97 -3.09 -40.42 17.91
CA PRO A 97 -2.08 -41.13 18.69
C PRO A 97 -2.03 -40.60 20.13
N SER A 98 -1.28 -41.27 21.01
CA SER A 98 -1.19 -40.88 22.42
C SER A 98 -0.40 -39.59 22.68
N ARG A 99 0.49 -39.20 21.77
CA ARG A 99 1.31 -37.97 21.82
C ARG A 99 1.88 -37.66 20.44
N ASN A 100 2.49 -36.48 20.32
CA ASN A 100 3.17 -35.93 19.14
C ASN A 100 2.26 -35.82 17.91
N PHE A 101 1.18 -35.05 18.03
CA PHE A 101 0.23 -34.86 16.93
C PHE A 101 -0.32 -33.44 16.81
N VAL A 102 -0.82 -33.11 15.62
CA VAL A 102 -1.67 -31.96 15.33
C VAL A 102 -3.05 -32.49 14.93
N LEU A 103 -4.10 -32.12 15.65
CA LEU A 103 -5.47 -32.55 15.37
C LEU A 103 -6.30 -31.39 14.83
N LEU A 104 -6.97 -31.62 13.69
CA LEU A 104 -8.06 -30.78 13.22
C LEU A 104 -9.38 -31.38 13.73
N SER A 105 -10.06 -30.67 14.62
CA SER A 105 -11.32 -31.11 15.25
C SER A 105 -12.46 -30.18 14.86
N ILE A 106 -13.61 -30.74 14.51
CA ILE A 106 -14.78 -29.93 14.14
C ILE A 106 -15.52 -29.49 15.40
N ASP A 107 -15.71 -28.19 15.55
CA ASP A 107 -16.59 -27.61 16.56
C ASP A 107 -17.74 -26.85 15.87
N PRO A 108 -18.97 -27.38 15.88
CA PRO A 108 -20.12 -26.74 15.22
C PRO A 108 -20.65 -25.51 15.96
N SER A 109 -20.09 -25.16 17.13
CA SER A 109 -20.48 -23.96 17.88
C SER A 109 -19.72 -22.70 17.47
N LEU A 110 -18.62 -22.85 16.74
CA LEU A 110 -17.84 -21.76 16.16
C LEU A 110 -18.47 -21.27 14.85
N ALA A 111 -18.15 -20.05 14.41
CA ALA A 111 -18.48 -19.60 13.06
C ALA A 111 -17.50 -20.16 12.01
N GLU A 112 -17.85 -19.99 10.72
CA GLU A 112 -17.13 -20.59 9.58
C GLU A 112 -15.63 -20.25 9.53
N GLU A 113 -15.26 -19.04 9.96
CA GLU A 113 -13.89 -18.51 9.94
C GLU A 113 -13.21 -18.50 11.33
N ASP A 114 -13.93 -18.90 12.38
CA ASP A 114 -13.42 -18.90 13.73
C ASP A 114 -12.55 -20.14 13.98
N TYR A 115 -11.58 -20.00 14.88
CA TYR A 115 -10.82 -21.15 15.36
C TYR A 115 -10.35 -20.99 16.81
N ASN A 116 -10.25 -22.13 17.50
CA ASN A 116 -9.49 -22.24 18.74
C ASN A 116 -8.22 -23.05 18.47
N LEU A 117 -7.07 -22.59 18.96
CA LEU A 117 -5.79 -23.29 18.89
C LEU A 117 -5.26 -23.55 20.29
N LYS A 118 -4.94 -24.81 20.59
CA LYS A 118 -4.31 -25.21 21.84
C LYS A 118 -3.02 -25.97 21.58
N VAL A 119 -1.92 -25.47 22.13
CA VAL A 119 -0.57 -26.06 22.02
C VAL A 119 -0.07 -26.48 23.40
N THR A 120 0.37 -27.74 23.51
CA THR A 120 0.93 -28.35 24.72
C THR A 120 2.17 -29.18 24.36
N ASP A 121 2.82 -29.84 25.33
CA ASP A 121 4.07 -30.55 25.09
C ASP A 121 3.94 -31.70 24.11
N ASP A 122 2.76 -32.32 24.09
CA ASP A 122 2.47 -33.57 23.40
C ASP A 122 1.48 -33.40 22.24
N GLN A 123 0.78 -32.28 22.13
CA GLN A 123 -0.24 -32.11 21.10
C GLN A 123 -0.51 -30.65 20.74
N VAL A 124 -0.96 -30.48 19.50
CA VAL A 124 -1.58 -29.27 18.97
C VAL A 124 -3.01 -29.63 18.54
N ILE A 125 -3.99 -28.83 18.94
CA ILE A 125 -5.39 -29.01 18.54
C ILE A 125 -5.87 -27.71 17.92
N ILE A 126 -6.44 -27.79 16.71
CA ILE A 126 -7.22 -26.72 16.08
C ILE A 126 -8.68 -27.16 16.06
N GLU A 127 -9.55 -26.39 16.70
CA GLU A 127 -11.00 -26.55 16.63
C GLU A 127 -11.57 -25.48 15.71
N ALA A 128 -12.39 -25.87 14.73
CA ALA A 128 -13.05 -24.95 13.80
C ALA A 128 -14.37 -25.56 13.28
N GLN A 129 -15.31 -24.72 12.84
CA GLN A 129 -16.52 -25.21 12.16
C GLN A 129 -16.22 -25.57 10.70
N GLY A 130 -15.53 -24.67 10.00
CA GLY A 130 -15.36 -24.69 8.55
C GLY A 130 -13.92 -24.84 8.09
N TYR A 131 -13.76 -24.95 6.77
CA TYR A 131 -12.47 -25.08 6.10
C TYR A 131 -11.54 -23.89 6.40
N ASN A 132 -12.09 -22.67 6.36
CA ASN A 132 -11.32 -21.43 6.56
C ASN A 132 -10.80 -21.30 8.00
N GLY A 133 -11.59 -21.63 9.02
CA GLY A 133 -11.12 -21.65 10.41
C GLY A 133 -9.89 -22.57 10.60
N PHE A 134 -9.89 -23.76 9.99
CA PHE A 134 -8.71 -24.64 10.02
C PHE A 134 -7.49 -24.02 9.32
N LEU A 135 -7.67 -23.43 8.13
CA LEU A 135 -6.59 -22.75 7.42
C LEU A 135 -5.98 -21.62 8.25
N TYR A 136 -6.79 -20.76 8.86
CA TYR A 136 -6.31 -19.65 9.69
C TYR A 136 -5.57 -20.14 10.94
N GLY A 137 -6.03 -21.23 11.57
CA GLY A 137 -5.31 -21.89 12.64
C GLY A 137 -3.94 -22.44 12.21
N LEU A 138 -3.85 -23.02 11.01
CA LEU A 138 -2.59 -23.50 10.43
C LEU A 138 -1.63 -22.35 10.07
N GLU A 139 -2.14 -21.24 9.55
CA GLU A 139 -1.31 -20.04 9.30
C GLU A 139 -0.80 -19.43 10.61
N THR A 140 -1.58 -19.49 11.69
CA THR A 140 -1.09 -19.15 13.04
C THR A 140 0.03 -20.08 13.49
N ILE A 141 -0.08 -21.41 13.28
CA ILE A 141 1.02 -22.35 13.55
C ILE A 141 2.26 -22.01 12.71
N ARG A 142 2.09 -21.72 11.42
CA ARG A 142 3.19 -21.31 10.53
C ARG A 142 3.93 -20.08 11.04
N GLN A 143 3.19 -19.10 11.58
CA GLN A 143 3.78 -17.90 12.18
C GLN A 143 4.43 -18.13 13.55
N LEU A 144 4.03 -19.18 14.27
CA LEU A 144 4.68 -19.60 15.52
C LEU A 144 5.94 -20.45 15.28
N LEU A 145 6.04 -21.17 14.15
CA LEU A 145 7.22 -21.95 13.77
C LEU A 145 8.45 -21.04 13.54
N PRO A 146 9.69 -21.54 13.66
CA PRO A 146 10.88 -20.75 13.35
C PRO A 146 10.84 -20.19 11.92
N VAL A 147 11.43 -19.02 11.69
CA VAL A 147 11.51 -18.36 10.36
C VAL A 147 12.05 -19.29 9.26
N ALA A 148 12.90 -20.26 9.63
CA ALA A 148 13.43 -21.28 8.73
C ALA A 148 12.34 -22.09 7.99
N ILE A 149 11.10 -22.14 8.49
CA ILE A 149 9.98 -22.83 7.84
C ILE A 149 9.63 -22.23 6.47
N GLU A 150 10.00 -20.97 6.23
CA GLU A 150 9.80 -20.30 4.95
C GLU A 150 10.87 -20.62 3.90
N SER A 151 11.92 -21.35 4.28
CA SER A 151 13.02 -21.68 3.38
C SER A 151 12.55 -22.56 2.22
N LYS A 152 13.00 -22.21 1.01
CA LYS A 152 12.81 -23.01 -0.22
C LYS A 152 13.77 -24.20 -0.30
N SER A 153 14.62 -24.40 0.71
CA SER A 153 15.61 -25.48 0.78
C SER A 153 15.78 -26.00 2.21
N VAL A 154 16.24 -27.25 2.35
CA VAL A 154 16.39 -27.91 3.65
C VAL A 154 17.38 -27.15 4.54
N VAL A 155 16.96 -26.80 5.75
CA VAL A 155 17.79 -26.14 6.77
C VAL A 155 18.13 -27.15 7.87
N ALA A 156 19.41 -27.38 8.09
CA ALA A 156 19.89 -28.31 9.12
C ALA A 156 19.95 -27.65 10.53
N ASN A 157 19.92 -28.48 11.57
CA ASN A 157 20.11 -28.07 12.98
C ASN A 157 19.09 -27.03 13.47
N ILE A 158 17.84 -27.13 13.03
CA ILE A 158 16.72 -26.33 13.51
C ILE A 158 15.85 -27.16 14.46
N ASN A 159 15.55 -26.60 15.62
CA ASN A 159 14.48 -27.09 16.48
C ASN A 159 13.15 -26.52 15.96
N TRP A 160 12.29 -27.38 15.41
CA TRP A 160 10.96 -27.01 14.90
C TRP A 160 9.96 -26.88 16.06
N ASP A 161 10.27 -25.98 16.99
CA ASP A 161 9.49 -25.77 18.21
C ASP A 161 8.46 -24.64 18.02
N ILE A 162 7.29 -24.80 18.63
CA ILE A 162 6.30 -23.73 18.82
C ILE A 162 5.94 -23.59 20.32
N PRO A 163 5.63 -22.39 20.81
CA PRO A 163 5.32 -22.17 22.23
C PRO A 163 3.99 -22.79 22.65
N HIS A 164 3.86 -23.11 23.95
CA HIS A 164 2.54 -23.43 24.53
C HIS A 164 1.65 -22.19 24.56
N VAL A 165 0.56 -22.26 23.82
CA VAL A 165 -0.40 -21.17 23.70
C VAL A 165 -1.82 -21.72 23.66
N GLU A 166 -2.74 -20.96 24.22
CA GLU A 166 -4.18 -21.11 23.98
C GLU A 166 -4.63 -19.84 23.26
N ILE A 167 -5.18 -19.99 22.06
CA ILE A 167 -5.66 -18.90 21.22
C ILE A 167 -7.13 -19.16 20.89
N LYS A 168 -7.94 -18.12 20.98
CA LYS A 168 -9.28 -18.06 20.37
C LYS A 168 -9.29 -16.88 19.44
N ASP A 169 -9.74 -17.08 18.22
CA ASP A 169 -9.58 -16.07 17.20
C ASP A 169 -10.72 -16.12 16.18
N SER A 170 -11.05 -14.95 15.67
CA SER A 170 -12.17 -14.71 14.75
C SER A 170 -11.93 -13.39 14.02
N PRO A 171 -12.22 -13.30 12.72
CA PRO A 171 -12.10 -12.03 12.00
C PRO A 171 -13.15 -11.02 12.44
N ARG A 172 -12.76 -9.75 12.55
CA ARG A 172 -13.69 -8.62 12.79
C ARG A 172 -14.65 -8.38 11.61
N PHE A 173 -14.16 -8.52 10.38
CA PHE A 173 -14.91 -8.24 9.16
C PHE A 173 -14.94 -9.44 8.21
N LYS A 174 -16.04 -9.58 7.47
CA LYS A 174 -16.25 -10.67 6.50
C LYS A 174 -15.44 -10.46 5.22
N TRP A 175 -15.22 -9.22 4.81
CA TRP A 175 -14.43 -8.85 3.65
C TRP A 175 -13.06 -8.33 4.06
N ARG A 176 -12.00 -9.06 3.68
CA ARG A 176 -10.61 -8.69 3.95
C ARG A 176 -9.84 -8.79 2.64
N GLY A 177 -9.89 -7.69 1.88
CA GLY A 177 -9.54 -7.70 0.47
C GLY A 177 -8.20 -7.08 0.10
N PHE A 178 -7.68 -7.51 -1.03
CA PHE A 178 -6.60 -6.84 -1.76
C PHE A 178 -6.95 -6.83 -3.25
N MET A 179 -6.85 -5.67 -3.89
CA MET A 179 -7.01 -5.51 -5.33
C MET A 179 -5.65 -5.42 -6.01
N LEU A 180 -5.51 -6.16 -7.11
CA LEU A 180 -4.37 -6.11 -8.01
C LEU A 180 -4.84 -5.69 -9.41
N ASP A 181 -4.38 -4.52 -9.85
CA ASP A 181 -4.50 -4.07 -11.23
C ASP A 181 -3.46 -4.79 -12.09
N VAL A 182 -3.96 -5.60 -13.02
CA VAL A 182 -3.16 -6.33 -14.01
C VAL A 182 -3.34 -5.74 -15.41
N SER A 183 -4.13 -4.67 -15.52
CA SER A 183 -4.45 -3.98 -16.76
C SER A 183 -3.38 -2.95 -17.12
N ARG A 184 -3.05 -2.01 -16.22
CA ARG A 184 -2.09 -0.95 -16.52
C ARG A 184 -0.69 -1.53 -16.72
N HIS A 185 -0.26 -2.47 -15.89
CA HIS A 185 0.88 -3.35 -16.16
C HIS A 185 0.48 -4.82 -15.93
N PHE A 186 0.89 -5.71 -16.83
CA PHE A 186 0.52 -7.11 -16.74
C PHE A 186 1.47 -7.88 -15.80
N PHE A 187 0.90 -8.65 -14.89
CA PHE A 187 1.61 -9.58 -14.02
C PHE A 187 1.34 -11.01 -14.48
N ASP A 188 2.34 -11.87 -14.45
CA ASP A 188 2.12 -13.27 -14.84
C ASP A 188 1.35 -14.06 -13.76
N LYS A 189 0.86 -15.25 -14.15
CA LYS A 189 0.14 -16.14 -13.24
C LYS A 189 0.94 -16.45 -11.98
N ASN A 190 2.25 -16.68 -12.07
CA ASN A 190 3.06 -17.08 -10.91
C ASN A 190 3.09 -15.97 -9.87
N TYR A 191 3.13 -14.70 -10.30
CA TYR A 191 3.04 -13.57 -9.39
C TYR A 191 1.66 -13.51 -8.69
N VAL A 192 0.57 -13.77 -9.40
CA VAL A 192 -0.77 -13.84 -8.80
C VAL A 192 -0.84 -14.95 -7.76
N LEU A 193 -0.29 -16.14 -8.05
CA LEU A 193 -0.23 -17.24 -7.07
C LEU A 193 0.62 -16.87 -5.83
N ALA A 194 1.76 -16.21 -6.04
CA ALA A 194 2.60 -15.73 -4.94
C ALA A 194 1.88 -14.67 -4.08
N THR A 195 1.07 -13.81 -4.71
CA THR A 195 0.22 -12.84 -4.01
C THR A 195 -0.82 -13.55 -3.13
N ILE A 196 -1.48 -14.59 -3.66
CA ILE A 196 -2.44 -15.41 -2.90
C ILE A 196 -1.77 -16.06 -1.67
N ASP A 197 -0.53 -16.56 -1.80
CA ASP A 197 0.23 -17.11 -0.66
C ASP A 197 0.43 -16.08 0.47
N GLN A 198 0.60 -14.79 0.13
CA GLN A 198 0.73 -13.71 1.11
C GLN A 198 -0.62 -13.31 1.71
N LEU A 199 -1.69 -13.32 0.91
CA LEU A 199 -3.05 -13.11 1.41
C LEU A 199 -3.40 -14.16 2.48
N ALA A 200 -3.13 -15.43 2.18
CA ALA A 200 -3.35 -16.53 3.12
C ALA A 200 -2.56 -16.36 4.42
N LEU A 201 -1.26 -16.05 4.32
CA LEU A 201 -0.39 -15.81 5.49
C LEU A 201 -0.96 -14.73 6.42
N LEU A 202 -1.55 -13.69 5.85
CA LEU A 202 -2.13 -12.54 6.56
C LEU A 202 -3.64 -12.70 6.83
N LYS A 203 -4.22 -13.88 6.56
CA LYS A 203 -5.64 -14.19 6.73
C LYS A 203 -6.60 -13.25 5.96
N MET A 204 -6.12 -12.71 4.84
CA MET A 204 -6.93 -12.00 3.85
C MET A 204 -7.69 -13.04 3.02
N ASN A 205 -8.96 -12.78 2.71
CA ASN A 205 -9.84 -13.78 2.10
C ASN A 205 -10.40 -13.38 0.74
N THR A 206 -10.03 -12.20 0.23
CA THR A 206 -10.52 -11.73 -1.06
C THR A 206 -9.38 -11.17 -1.91
N LEU A 207 -9.23 -11.71 -3.12
CA LEU A 207 -8.41 -11.14 -4.18
C LEU A 207 -9.35 -10.52 -5.21
N HIS A 208 -9.34 -9.19 -5.30
CA HIS A 208 -10.04 -8.45 -6.33
C HIS A 208 -9.11 -8.30 -7.55
N LEU A 209 -9.44 -8.93 -8.67
CA LEU A 209 -8.62 -8.84 -9.90
C LEU A 209 -9.23 -7.82 -10.86
N HIS A 210 -8.53 -6.69 -11.02
CA HIS A 210 -8.86 -5.66 -11.99
C HIS A 210 -8.32 -6.04 -13.37
N LEU A 211 -9.15 -6.72 -14.17
CA LEU A 211 -8.75 -7.44 -15.39
C LEU A 211 -8.82 -6.60 -16.67
N VAL A 212 -9.52 -5.48 -16.63
CA VAL A 212 -9.83 -4.68 -17.83
C VAL A 212 -9.72 -3.21 -17.48
N ASP A 213 -8.96 -2.45 -18.27
CA ASP A 213 -8.96 -0.99 -18.26
C ASP A 213 -8.70 -0.47 -19.69
N ASP A 214 -8.55 0.84 -19.86
CA ASP A 214 -8.18 1.48 -21.12
C ASP A 214 -6.90 0.91 -21.71
N GLN A 215 -5.87 0.69 -20.89
CA GLN A 215 -4.53 0.29 -21.36
C GLN A 215 -4.34 -1.23 -21.50
N GLY A 216 -5.38 -2.03 -21.26
CA GLY A 216 -5.27 -3.50 -21.33
C GLY A 216 -6.55 -4.28 -21.10
N TRP A 217 -6.70 -5.37 -21.85
CA TRP A 217 -7.70 -6.42 -21.59
C TRP A 217 -6.99 -7.74 -21.28
N ARG A 218 -7.20 -8.30 -20.09
CA ARG A 218 -6.33 -9.36 -19.53
C ARG A 218 -6.96 -10.74 -19.41
N ILE A 219 -8.18 -10.94 -19.89
CA ILE A 219 -8.87 -12.24 -19.77
C ILE A 219 -9.36 -12.75 -21.12
N GLU A 220 -9.10 -14.02 -21.43
CA GLU A 220 -9.61 -14.65 -22.63
C GLU A 220 -11.14 -14.84 -22.59
N ILE A 221 -11.83 -14.27 -23.58
CA ILE A 221 -13.26 -14.50 -23.84
C ILE A 221 -13.40 -15.20 -25.19
N LYS A 222 -13.83 -16.46 -25.21
CA LYS A 222 -13.85 -17.30 -26.41
C LYS A 222 -14.73 -16.70 -27.50
N LYS A 223 -15.86 -16.10 -27.14
CA LYS A 223 -16.76 -15.47 -28.11
C LYS A 223 -16.19 -14.20 -28.74
N TYR A 224 -15.25 -13.53 -28.07
CA TYR A 224 -14.66 -12.27 -28.50
C TYR A 224 -13.12 -12.31 -28.48
N PRO A 225 -12.49 -13.11 -29.36
CA PRO A 225 -11.05 -13.36 -29.32
C PRO A 225 -10.18 -12.10 -29.51
N LYS A 226 -10.70 -11.07 -30.20
CA LYS A 226 -9.96 -9.82 -30.41
C LYS A 226 -9.71 -9.05 -29.11
N LEU A 227 -10.46 -9.32 -28.05
CA LEU A 227 -10.22 -8.69 -26.74
C LEU A 227 -8.80 -8.98 -26.26
N THR A 228 -8.28 -10.19 -26.47
CA THR A 228 -6.90 -10.54 -26.12
C THR A 228 -5.92 -10.42 -27.30
N GLU A 229 -6.36 -10.66 -28.54
CA GLU A 229 -5.48 -10.51 -29.72
C GLU A 229 -5.10 -9.04 -29.99
N ILE A 230 -6.01 -8.09 -29.69
CA ILE A 230 -5.80 -6.66 -29.87
C ILE A 230 -5.75 -5.96 -28.50
N GLY A 231 -6.80 -6.08 -27.70
CA GLY A 231 -6.91 -5.38 -26.40
C GLY A 231 -5.86 -5.81 -25.37
N GLY A 232 -5.27 -6.99 -25.53
CA GLY A 232 -4.21 -7.50 -24.66
C GLY A 232 -2.84 -6.85 -24.87
N PHE A 233 -2.65 -6.04 -25.92
CA PHE A 233 -1.35 -5.46 -26.26
C PHE A 233 -1.46 -3.99 -26.67
N ARG A 234 -0.43 -3.22 -26.35
CA ARG A 234 -0.30 -1.79 -26.71
C ARG A 234 1.11 -1.49 -27.22
N VAL A 235 1.27 -0.30 -27.79
CA VAL A 235 2.59 0.20 -28.20
C VAL A 235 3.45 0.40 -26.96
N ASP A 236 4.65 -0.17 -26.98
CA ASP A 236 5.60 0.01 -25.89
C ASP A 236 6.16 1.44 -25.89
N GLN A 237 5.84 2.18 -24.82
CA GLN A 237 6.32 3.54 -24.58
C GLN A 237 6.79 3.69 -23.13
N GLU A 238 7.25 2.59 -22.51
CA GLU A 238 7.64 2.54 -21.09
C GLU A 238 8.88 3.41 -20.79
N ASN A 239 9.57 3.89 -21.83
CA ASN A 239 10.66 4.86 -21.72
C ASN A 239 10.21 6.31 -21.45
N LYS A 240 8.90 6.57 -21.33
CA LYS A 240 8.32 7.90 -21.05
C LYS A 240 7.43 7.85 -19.80
N PRO A 241 7.34 8.96 -19.03
CA PRO A 241 6.38 9.08 -17.93
C PRO A 241 4.95 8.80 -18.38
N TRP A 242 4.15 8.15 -17.52
CA TRP A 242 2.79 7.67 -17.83
C TRP A 242 1.90 8.70 -18.56
N ASN A 243 1.81 9.90 -18.02
CA ASN A 243 0.98 10.99 -18.57
C ASN A 243 1.62 11.74 -19.75
N ALA A 244 2.86 11.40 -20.11
CA ALA A 244 3.59 12.01 -21.23
C ALA A 244 3.66 11.09 -22.47
N ARG A 245 2.98 9.95 -22.44
CA ARG A 245 2.94 8.97 -23.53
C ARG A 245 1.99 9.46 -24.63
N PRO A 246 2.47 9.72 -25.86
CA PRO A 246 1.60 10.16 -26.95
C PRO A 246 0.61 9.06 -27.37
N THR A 247 -0.56 9.49 -27.84
CA THR A 247 -1.53 8.61 -28.51
C THR A 247 -0.86 7.88 -29.69
N PRO A 248 -0.91 6.54 -29.74
CA PRO A 248 -0.28 5.79 -30.81
C PRO A 248 -1.02 5.95 -32.15
N GLU A 249 -0.26 5.97 -33.26
CA GLU A 249 -0.81 6.00 -34.62
C GLU A 249 -1.32 4.62 -35.04
N LEU A 250 -2.48 4.57 -35.70
CA LEU A 250 -3.07 3.30 -36.19
C LEU A 250 -2.06 2.49 -37.01
N GLY A 251 -1.96 1.19 -36.70
CA GLY A 251 -1.06 0.26 -37.37
C GLY A 251 0.36 0.22 -36.79
N THR A 252 0.65 1.00 -35.74
CA THR A 252 1.90 0.85 -34.97
C THR A 252 1.96 -0.52 -34.31
N GLU A 253 3.14 -1.15 -34.29
CA GLU A 253 3.35 -2.44 -33.66
C GLU A 253 3.08 -2.38 -32.14
N THR A 254 2.42 -3.42 -31.62
CA THR A 254 2.09 -3.54 -30.20
C THR A 254 2.91 -4.67 -29.59
N THR A 255 3.81 -4.33 -28.67
CA THR A 255 4.80 -5.26 -28.09
C THR A 255 4.73 -5.36 -26.59
N TYR A 256 3.98 -4.46 -25.93
CA TYR A 256 3.80 -4.48 -24.48
C TYR A 256 2.42 -5.07 -24.15
N GLY A 257 2.36 -6.13 -23.35
CA GLY A 257 1.09 -6.71 -22.95
C GLY A 257 1.17 -8.16 -22.48
N GLY A 258 0.00 -8.80 -22.47
CA GLY A 258 -0.23 -10.13 -21.92
C GLY A 258 -1.68 -10.29 -21.47
N PHE A 259 -2.11 -11.53 -21.31
CA PHE A 259 -3.44 -11.90 -20.83
C PHE A 259 -3.42 -13.31 -20.24
N TYR A 260 -4.41 -13.62 -19.42
CA TYR A 260 -4.66 -14.95 -18.88
C TYR A 260 -5.60 -15.72 -19.80
N THR A 261 -5.23 -16.97 -20.11
CA THR A 261 -6.17 -17.91 -20.72
C THR A 261 -7.25 -18.31 -19.71
N GLN A 262 -8.36 -18.86 -20.18
CA GLN A 262 -9.38 -19.40 -19.26
C GLN A 262 -8.83 -20.51 -18.34
N GLU A 263 -7.84 -21.28 -18.80
CA GLU A 263 -7.18 -22.30 -17.97
C GLU A 263 -6.27 -21.68 -16.90
N ASP A 264 -5.58 -20.58 -17.22
CA ASP A 264 -4.82 -19.83 -16.20
C ASP A 264 -5.75 -19.28 -15.11
N ILE A 265 -6.91 -18.74 -15.49
CA ILE A 265 -7.91 -18.26 -14.52
C ILE A 265 -8.44 -19.40 -13.64
N LYS A 266 -8.78 -20.56 -14.22
CA LYS A 266 -9.22 -21.73 -13.44
C LYS A 266 -8.16 -22.18 -12.44
N GLU A 267 -6.89 -22.17 -12.84
CA GLU A 267 -5.78 -22.50 -11.94
C GLU A 267 -5.64 -21.47 -10.81
N ILE A 268 -5.70 -20.17 -11.12
CA ILE A 268 -5.67 -19.09 -10.12
C ILE A 268 -6.82 -19.25 -9.12
N VAL A 269 -8.05 -19.46 -9.60
CA VAL A 269 -9.25 -19.62 -8.77
C VAL A 269 -9.13 -20.85 -7.87
N ALA A 270 -8.75 -22.01 -8.41
CA ALA A 270 -8.59 -23.23 -7.61
C ALA A 270 -7.48 -23.09 -6.57
N TYR A 271 -6.39 -22.41 -6.92
CA TYR A 271 -5.28 -22.14 -6.02
C TYR A 271 -5.69 -21.20 -4.87
N ALA A 272 -6.44 -20.15 -5.19
CA ALA A 272 -7.02 -19.22 -4.21
C ALA A 272 -8.00 -19.93 -3.26
N GLU A 273 -8.91 -20.75 -3.79
CA GLU A 273 -9.90 -21.49 -3.00
C GLU A 273 -9.22 -22.44 -1.99
N SER A 274 -8.18 -23.16 -2.41
CA SER A 274 -7.40 -24.03 -1.52
C SER A 274 -6.73 -23.29 -0.34
N ARG A 275 -6.67 -21.96 -0.41
CA ARG A 275 -6.07 -21.06 0.58
C ARG A 275 -7.09 -20.17 1.29
N GLY A 276 -8.39 -20.43 1.11
CA GLY A 276 -9.46 -19.65 1.72
C GLY A 276 -9.62 -18.26 1.11
N VAL A 277 -9.13 -18.03 -0.12
CA VAL A 277 -9.22 -16.77 -0.83
C VAL A 277 -10.25 -16.87 -1.95
N THR A 278 -11.24 -15.99 -1.94
CA THR A 278 -12.19 -15.80 -3.05
C THR A 278 -11.62 -14.84 -4.08
N VAL A 279 -11.67 -15.19 -5.37
CA VAL A 279 -11.27 -14.30 -6.46
C VAL A 279 -12.50 -13.58 -7.01
N VAL A 280 -12.54 -12.26 -6.86
CA VAL A 280 -13.59 -11.38 -7.37
C VAL A 280 -13.10 -10.75 -8.67
N PRO A 281 -13.69 -11.05 -9.83
CA PRO A 281 -13.29 -10.44 -11.09
C PRO A 281 -13.91 -9.04 -11.22
N GLU A 282 -13.14 -8.12 -11.80
CA GLU A 282 -13.64 -6.84 -12.29
C GLU A 282 -13.54 -6.75 -13.80
N ILE A 283 -14.68 -6.44 -14.42
CA ILE A 283 -14.78 -6.12 -15.84
C ILE A 283 -15.36 -4.71 -15.92
N GLU A 284 -14.48 -3.73 -16.15
CA GLU A 284 -14.81 -2.31 -16.19
C GLU A 284 -15.95 -1.98 -17.15
N MET A 285 -16.87 -1.12 -16.69
CA MET A 285 -17.94 -0.53 -17.50
C MET A 285 -18.60 0.66 -16.80
N PRO A 286 -19.05 1.70 -17.52
CA PRO A 286 -18.98 1.86 -18.98
C PRO A 286 -17.69 2.54 -19.47
N ALA A 287 -16.88 3.10 -18.57
CA ALA A 287 -15.59 3.73 -18.85
C ALA A 287 -14.44 2.74 -18.64
N HIS A 288 -13.17 3.19 -18.77
CA HIS A 288 -12.00 2.34 -18.64
C HIS A 288 -12.01 1.12 -19.58
N VAL A 289 -12.41 1.33 -20.84
CA VAL A 289 -12.72 0.25 -21.80
C VAL A 289 -12.12 0.48 -23.19
N MET A 290 -11.19 1.42 -23.34
CA MET A 290 -10.54 1.67 -24.63
C MET A 290 -9.83 0.43 -25.19
N SER A 291 -9.38 -0.51 -24.36
CA SER A 291 -8.85 -1.81 -24.79
C SER A 291 -9.89 -2.66 -25.53
N ALA A 292 -11.13 -2.70 -25.04
CA ALA A 292 -12.24 -3.38 -25.68
C ALA A 292 -12.71 -2.64 -26.94
N ILE A 293 -12.75 -1.31 -26.92
CA ILE A 293 -13.13 -0.48 -28.07
C ILE A 293 -12.08 -0.59 -29.19
N ALA A 294 -10.78 -0.68 -28.87
CA ALA A 294 -9.74 -0.93 -29.87
C ALA A 294 -9.94 -2.28 -30.57
N ALA A 295 -10.39 -3.30 -29.83
CA ALA A 295 -10.71 -4.62 -30.38
C ALA A 295 -12.02 -4.62 -31.22
N TYR A 296 -13.03 -3.89 -30.76
CA TYR A 296 -14.36 -3.80 -31.36
C TYR A 296 -14.88 -2.34 -31.36
N PRO A 297 -14.47 -1.51 -32.33
CA PRO A 297 -14.83 -0.08 -32.36
C PRO A 297 -16.33 0.18 -32.31
N GLU A 298 -17.16 -0.74 -32.83
CA GLU A 298 -18.62 -0.67 -32.82
C GLU A 298 -19.24 -0.48 -31.42
N LEU A 299 -18.51 -0.83 -30.35
CA LEU A 299 -18.92 -0.66 -28.95
C LEU A 299 -18.95 0.80 -28.49
N SER A 300 -18.20 1.69 -29.13
CA SER A 300 -18.18 3.14 -28.84
C SER A 300 -19.37 3.88 -29.48
N CYS A 301 -19.61 5.14 -29.12
CA CYS A 301 -20.68 5.95 -29.72
C CYS A 301 -20.50 6.16 -31.23
N PHE A 302 -19.27 6.46 -31.66
CA PHE A 302 -18.98 6.90 -33.02
C PHE A 302 -18.29 5.85 -33.89
N GLN A 303 -17.89 4.72 -33.30
CA GLN A 303 -17.29 3.59 -34.01
C GLN A 303 -15.97 3.94 -34.70
N ASN A 304 -15.27 4.94 -34.17
CA ASN A 304 -13.98 5.34 -34.67
C ASN A 304 -12.95 4.27 -34.26
N PRO A 305 -12.13 3.77 -35.19
CA PRO A 305 -11.04 2.88 -34.84
C PRO A 305 -10.01 3.63 -34.01
N ILE A 306 -9.60 3.03 -32.90
CA ILE A 306 -8.57 3.51 -31.99
C ILE A 306 -7.55 2.40 -31.75
N MET A 307 -6.38 2.76 -31.22
CA MET A 307 -5.45 1.81 -30.63
C MET A 307 -5.60 1.79 -29.11
N VAL A 308 -5.15 0.70 -28.48
CA VAL A 308 -5.04 0.64 -27.02
C VAL A 308 -4.06 1.74 -26.56
N PRO A 309 -4.48 2.68 -25.69
CA PRO A 309 -3.60 3.74 -25.19
C PRO A 309 -2.43 3.17 -24.38
N SER A 310 -1.26 3.81 -24.49
CA SER A 310 -0.05 3.40 -23.79
C SER A 310 0.11 4.00 -22.38
N GLY A 311 -0.72 4.97 -22.00
CA GLY A 311 -0.61 5.72 -20.75
C GLY A 311 -1.92 6.35 -20.30
N GLY A 312 -1.83 7.40 -19.48
CA GLY A 312 -2.99 8.06 -18.88
C GLY A 312 -3.92 8.70 -19.91
N VAL A 313 -5.22 8.54 -19.71
CA VAL A 313 -6.27 9.10 -20.56
C VAL A 313 -7.15 10.01 -19.69
N TRP A 314 -7.19 11.30 -20.01
CA TRP A 314 -8.09 12.23 -19.32
C TRP A 314 -8.53 13.39 -20.23
N PRO A 315 -9.83 13.72 -20.29
CA PRO A 315 -10.97 12.95 -19.75
C PRO A 315 -11.25 11.67 -20.55
N ILE A 316 -11.84 10.65 -19.92
CA ILE A 316 -12.15 9.36 -20.55
C ILE A 316 -13.46 9.45 -21.34
N THR A 317 -13.37 9.84 -22.62
CA THR A 317 -14.55 10.06 -23.47
C THR A 317 -14.90 8.86 -24.36
N GLU A 318 -13.92 8.04 -24.71
CA GLU A 318 -14.14 6.81 -25.50
C GLU A 318 -14.62 5.68 -24.59
N ILE A 319 -15.93 5.69 -24.32
CA ILE A 319 -16.61 4.76 -23.40
C ILE A 319 -17.68 3.94 -24.14
N TYR A 320 -18.18 2.87 -23.51
CA TYR A 320 -19.25 2.05 -24.08
C TYR A 320 -20.51 2.88 -24.40
N CYS A 321 -21.10 2.62 -25.57
CA CYS A 321 -22.30 3.33 -26.00
C CYS A 321 -23.56 2.79 -25.30
N ALA A 322 -24.03 3.49 -24.26
CA ALA A 322 -25.28 3.17 -23.56
C ALA A 322 -26.54 3.20 -24.46
N GLY A 323 -26.44 3.81 -25.65
CA GLY A 323 -27.52 3.89 -26.62
C GLY A 323 -27.84 2.58 -27.35
N LYS A 324 -26.83 1.70 -27.52
CA LYS A 324 -26.90 0.54 -28.41
C LYS A 324 -27.23 -0.74 -27.64
N ASP A 325 -28.20 -1.52 -28.12
CA ASP A 325 -28.50 -2.82 -27.51
C ASP A 325 -27.36 -3.84 -27.74
N SER A 326 -26.60 -3.73 -28.83
CA SER A 326 -25.44 -4.58 -29.10
C SER A 326 -24.33 -4.45 -28.07
N THR A 327 -24.19 -3.28 -27.42
CA THR A 327 -23.23 -3.08 -26.32
C THR A 327 -23.61 -3.93 -25.11
N PHE A 328 -24.88 -3.98 -24.75
CA PHE A 328 -25.35 -4.83 -23.65
C PHE A 328 -25.29 -6.31 -24.01
N GLU A 329 -25.62 -6.70 -25.25
CA GLU A 329 -25.45 -8.09 -25.70
C GLU A 329 -23.98 -8.53 -25.58
N PHE A 330 -23.04 -7.67 -25.97
CA PHE A 330 -21.60 -7.92 -25.79
C PHE A 330 -21.25 -8.15 -24.32
N LEU A 331 -21.66 -7.26 -23.42
CA LEU A 331 -21.36 -7.36 -21.98
C LEU A 331 -22.00 -8.58 -21.33
N GLU A 332 -23.27 -8.86 -21.65
CA GLU A 332 -23.98 -10.04 -21.15
C GLU A 332 -23.24 -11.32 -21.57
N ASN A 333 -22.76 -11.39 -22.82
CA ASN A 333 -21.98 -12.53 -23.30
C ASN A 333 -20.62 -12.67 -22.61
N VAL A 334 -19.88 -11.56 -22.42
CA VAL A 334 -18.62 -11.55 -21.67
C VAL A 334 -18.85 -12.04 -20.25
N LEU A 335 -19.83 -11.47 -19.56
CA LEU A 335 -20.16 -11.82 -18.18
C LEU A 335 -20.59 -13.28 -18.04
N LEU A 336 -21.27 -13.89 -19.02
CA LEU A 336 -21.58 -15.32 -19.00
C LEU A 336 -20.33 -16.18 -18.92
N GLU A 337 -19.30 -15.90 -19.72
CA GLU A 337 -18.04 -16.63 -19.67
C GLU A 337 -17.29 -16.34 -18.37
N VAL A 338 -17.25 -15.08 -17.91
CA VAL A 338 -16.63 -14.71 -16.63
C VAL A 338 -17.29 -15.46 -15.46
N MET A 339 -18.61 -15.48 -15.37
CA MET A 339 -19.33 -16.18 -14.30
C MET A 339 -19.16 -17.70 -14.32
N GLU A 340 -18.73 -18.30 -15.43
CA GLU A 340 -18.36 -19.71 -15.50
C GLU A 340 -16.98 -19.98 -14.89
N LEU A 341 -16.05 -19.02 -15.04
CA LEU A 341 -14.67 -19.12 -14.54
C LEU A 341 -14.55 -18.77 -13.06
N PHE A 342 -15.36 -17.81 -12.58
CA PHE A 342 -15.28 -17.31 -11.22
C PHE A 342 -16.50 -17.76 -10.38
N PRO A 343 -16.29 -18.56 -9.32
CA PRO A 343 -17.38 -19.01 -8.44
C PRO A 343 -17.89 -17.90 -7.50
N SER A 344 -17.15 -16.79 -7.34
CA SER A 344 -17.53 -15.65 -6.51
C SER A 344 -18.98 -15.19 -6.73
N GLN A 345 -19.72 -14.95 -5.64
CA GLN A 345 -21.06 -14.35 -5.74
C GLN A 345 -20.99 -12.91 -6.26
N TYR A 346 -19.92 -12.18 -5.92
CA TYR A 346 -19.70 -10.81 -6.34
C TYR A 346 -18.99 -10.76 -7.70
N ILE A 347 -19.48 -9.89 -8.58
CA ILE A 347 -18.81 -9.48 -9.81
C ILE A 347 -18.66 -7.96 -9.75
N HIS A 348 -17.43 -7.47 -9.83
CA HIS A 348 -17.16 -6.03 -9.86
C HIS A 348 -17.35 -5.52 -11.30
N VAL A 349 -18.08 -4.42 -11.46
CA VAL A 349 -18.35 -3.83 -12.79
C VAL A 349 -17.69 -2.46 -12.98
N GLY A 350 -16.89 -2.03 -12.00
CA GLY A 350 -16.27 -0.72 -11.97
C GLY A 350 -17.30 0.38 -11.79
N GLY A 351 -17.42 1.26 -12.79
CA GLY A 351 -18.44 2.31 -12.85
C GLY A 351 -17.93 3.70 -12.54
N ASP A 352 -16.62 3.88 -12.47
CA ASP A 352 -15.93 5.12 -12.17
C ASP A 352 -15.65 5.98 -13.43
N GLU A 353 -15.36 7.26 -13.19
CA GLU A 353 -14.79 8.24 -14.14
C GLU A 353 -15.41 8.39 -15.55
N ALA A 354 -16.65 7.94 -15.75
CA ALA A 354 -17.30 7.98 -17.05
C ALA A 354 -17.64 9.40 -17.56
N ALA A 355 -16.81 9.97 -18.44
CA ALA A 355 -17.08 11.29 -19.00
C ALA A 355 -18.24 11.24 -20.02
N LYS A 356 -19.33 11.96 -19.72
CA LYS A 356 -20.58 11.94 -20.51
C LYS A 356 -20.49 12.70 -21.85
N THR A 357 -19.31 13.18 -22.24
CA THR A 357 -19.08 14.05 -23.41
C THR A 357 -19.61 13.43 -24.70
N ASN A 358 -19.25 12.18 -24.98
CA ASN A 358 -19.68 11.49 -26.20
C ASN A 358 -21.16 11.10 -26.16
N TRP A 359 -21.70 10.71 -24.99
CA TRP A 359 -23.13 10.41 -24.85
C TRP A 359 -24.02 11.64 -25.10
N LYS A 360 -23.58 12.85 -24.74
CA LYS A 360 -24.33 14.10 -24.96
C LYS A 360 -24.60 14.39 -26.43
N ILE A 361 -23.72 13.94 -27.33
CA ILE A 361 -23.84 14.18 -28.77
C ILE A 361 -24.23 12.92 -29.58
N CYS A 362 -24.13 11.72 -29.00
CA CYS A 362 -24.49 10.45 -29.64
C CYS A 362 -26.01 10.33 -29.93
N PRO A 363 -26.42 10.10 -31.20
CA PRO A 363 -27.83 9.92 -31.55
C PRO A 363 -28.50 8.71 -30.87
N ASP A 364 -27.79 7.59 -30.74
CA ASP A 364 -28.32 6.38 -30.09
C ASP A 364 -28.56 6.62 -28.59
N CYS A 365 -27.65 7.33 -27.92
CA CYS A 365 -27.80 7.68 -26.51
C CYS A 365 -29.01 8.62 -26.31
N LYS A 366 -29.18 9.63 -27.16
CA LYS A 366 -30.38 10.50 -27.14
C LYS A 366 -31.67 9.72 -27.36
N LYS A 367 -31.65 8.75 -28.28
CA LYS A 367 -32.79 7.85 -28.51
C LYS A 367 -33.09 6.99 -27.29
N ARG A 368 -32.06 6.51 -26.58
CA ARG A 368 -32.22 5.76 -25.33
C ARG A 368 -32.85 6.60 -24.23
N VAL A 369 -32.34 7.82 -24.00
CA VAL A 369 -32.92 8.78 -23.04
C VAL A 369 -34.41 8.96 -23.30
N ALA A 370 -34.81 9.20 -24.55
CA ALA A 370 -36.22 9.36 -24.91
C ALA A 370 -37.04 8.08 -24.73
N LYS A 371 -36.46 6.91 -25.07
CA LYS A 371 -37.15 5.60 -25.00
C LYS A 371 -37.42 5.16 -23.57
N GLU A 372 -36.44 5.30 -22.68
CA GLU A 372 -36.53 4.86 -21.28
C GLU A 372 -37.13 5.95 -20.37
N GLY A 373 -37.41 7.15 -20.90
CA GLY A 373 -38.01 8.24 -20.15
C GLY A 373 -37.07 8.89 -19.13
N LEU A 374 -35.76 8.86 -19.41
CA LEU A 374 -34.74 9.47 -18.54
C LEU A 374 -34.77 11.00 -18.64
N ALA A 375 -34.46 11.70 -17.57
CA ALA A 375 -34.51 13.17 -17.54
C ALA A 375 -33.44 13.79 -18.44
N ASN A 376 -32.24 13.20 -18.48
CA ASN A 376 -31.12 13.67 -19.29
C ASN A 376 -30.03 12.57 -19.44
N VAL A 377 -28.91 12.93 -20.08
CA VAL A 377 -27.79 12.02 -20.35
C VAL A 377 -27.01 11.61 -19.11
N GLU A 378 -27.05 12.39 -18.02
CA GLU A 378 -26.37 12.04 -16.76
C GLU A 378 -26.99 10.76 -16.16
N GLU A 379 -28.30 10.54 -16.33
CA GLU A 379 -29.00 9.33 -15.88
C GLU A 379 -28.68 8.07 -16.71
N LEU A 380 -27.98 8.19 -17.86
CA LEU A 380 -27.66 7.01 -18.67
C LEU A 380 -26.69 6.05 -17.97
N GLN A 381 -25.81 6.54 -17.10
CA GLN A 381 -24.92 5.67 -16.33
C GLN A 381 -25.72 4.82 -15.35
N SER A 382 -26.61 5.44 -14.57
CA SER A 382 -27.52 4.69 -13.68
C SER A 382 -28.33 3.65 -14.45
N TYR A 383 -28.93 4.01 -15.59
CA TYR A 383 -29.64 3.05 -16.44
C TYR A 383 -28.75 1.88 -16.89
N PHE A 384 -27.49 2.17 -17.27
CA PHE A 384 -26.53 1.17 -17.71
C PHE A 384 -26.21 0.18 -16.58
N ILE A 385 -25.82 0.70 -15.40
CA ILE A 385 -25.48 -0.10 -14.23
C ILE A 385 -26.68 -0.92 -13.77
N GLN A 386 -27.88 -0.33 -13.68
CA GLN A 386 -29.09 -1.06 -13.29
C GLN A 386 -29.46 -2.17 -14.30
N ARG A 387 -29.16 -1.99 -15.60
CA ARG A 387 -29.39 -3.04 -16.59
C ARG A 387 -28.42 -4.22 -16.38
N MET A 388 -27.17 -3.94 -16.05
CA MET A 388 -26.16 -4.98 -15.77
C MET A 388 -26.39 -5.65 -14.41
N GLU A 389 -26.82 -4.90 -13.40
CA GLU A 389 -27.29 -5.46 -12.13
C GLU A 389 -28.41 -6.49 -12.35
N ARG A 390 -29.49 -6.12 -13.05
CA ARG A 390 -30.61 -7.04 -13.30
C ARG A 390 -30.16 -8.31 -14.01
N PHE A 391 -29.20 -8.19 -14.92
CA PHE A 391 -28.63 -9.33 -15.61
C PHE A 391 -27.87 -10.25 -14.63
N LEU A 392 -26.94 -9.70 -13.84
CA LEU A 392 -26.18 -10.44 -12.83
C LEU A 392 -27.10 -11.11 -11.79
N SER A 393 -28.08 -10.36 -11.27
CA SER A 393 -29.08 -10.87 -10.32
C SER A 393 -29.91 -12.00 -10.92
N SER A 394 -30.26 -11.94 -12.21
CA SER A 394 -30.94 -13.06 -12.91
C SER A 394 -30.12 -14.34 -12.99
N LYS A 395 -28.80 -14.26 -12.75
CA LYS A 395 -27.84 -15.36 -12.71
C LYS A 395 -27.39 -15.70 -11.28
N GLY A 396 -28.01 -15.11 -10.27
CA GLY A 396 -27.67 -15.35 -8.86
C GLY A 396 -26.33 -14.74 -8.45
N ARG A 397 -25.86 -13.70 -9.15
CA ARG A 397 -24.68 -12.92 -8.78
C ARG A 397 -25.08 -11.57 -8.21
N ILE A 398 -24.18 -10.97 -7.44
CA ILE A 398 -24.33 -9.67 -6.80
C ILE A 398 -23.39 -8.68 -7.49
N LEU A 399 -23.93 -7.53 -7.90
CA LEU A 399 -23.13 -6.45 -8.45
C LEU A 399 -22.34 -5.74 -7.34
N LEU A 400 -21.05 -5.55 -7.58
CA LEU A 400 -20.17 -4.66 -6.83
C LEU A 400 -19.65 -3.57 -7.76
N GLY A 401 -19.54 -2.33 -7.29
CA GLY A 401 -18.99 -1.24 -8.11
C GLY A 401 -18.50 -0.05 -7.28
N TRP A 402 -17.68 0.81 -7.88
CA TRP A 402 -17.12 2.01 -7.26
C TRP A 402 -18.22 3.01 -6.88
N ASP A 403 -17.99 3.85 -5.85
CA ASP A 403 -19.04 4.71 -5.28
C ASP A 403 -19.75 5.66 -6.26
N GLU A 404 -19.19 5.93 -7.43
CA GLU A 404 -19.87 6.55 -8.58
C GLU A 404 -21.18 5.87 -8.98
N ILE A 405 -21.33 4.55 -8.76
CA ILE A 405 -22.58 3.85 -9.11
C ILE A 405 -23.80 4.36 -8.33
N LEU A 406 -23.60 5.10 -7.24
CA LEU A 406 -24.66 5.80 -6.50
C LEU A 406 -25.33 6.91 -7.33
N GLU A 407 -24.62 7.47 -8.32
CA GLU A 407 -25.14 8.56 -9.15
C GLU A 407 -26.35 8.12 -9.97
N GLY A 408 -27.53 8.66 -9.64
CA GLY A 408 -28.80 8.31 -10.29
C GLY A 408 -29.50 7.09 -9.70
N GLY A 409 -29.06 6.59 -8.54
CA GLY A 409 -29.73 5.56 -7.74
C GLY A 409 -29.38 4.11 -8.12
N LEU A 410 -29.33 3.25 -7.11
CA LEU A 410 -28.93 1.85 -7.22
C LEU A 410 -30.11 0.87 -7.14
N ALA A 411 -29.93 -0.31 -7.73
CA ALA A 411 -30.88 -1.40 -7.60
C ALA A 411 -30.76 -2.10 -6.24
N PRO A 412 -31.86 -2.55 -5.62
CA PRO A 412 -31.84 -3.22 -4.32
C PRO A 412 -30.92 -4.45 -4.35
N GLY A 413 -29.88 -4.47 -3.50
CA GLY A 413 -28.91 -5.57 -3.41
C GLY A 413 -27.56 -5.32 -4.07
N ALA A 414 -27.37 -4.21 -4.79
CA ALA A 414 -26.04 -3.79 -5.22
C ALA A 414 -25.15 -3.48 -4.00
N THR A 415 -23.87 -3.82 -4.08
CA THR A 415 -22.84 -3.49 -3.07
C THR A 415 -21.95 -2.38 -3.61
N VAL A 416 -21.54 -1.46 -2.74
CA VAL A 416 -20.73 -0.30 -3.12
C VAL A 416 -19.32 -0.41 -2.56
N MET A 417 -18.31 -0.09 -3.37
CA MET A 417 -16.93 0.05 -2.95
C MET A 417 -16.55 1.53 -2.85
N SER A 418 -16.35 2.04 -1.62
CA SER A 418 -16.12 3.47 -1.39
C SER A 418 -14.62 3.81 -1.41
N TRP A 419 -14.20 4.54 -2.45
CA TRP A 419 -12.79 4.85 -2.70
C TRP A 419 -12.47 6.35 -2.60
N ARG A 420 -13.42 7.24 -2.92
CA ARG A 420 -13.24 8.71 -2.86
C ARG A 420 -13.41 9.26 -1.45
N GLY A 421 -12.65 8.70 -0.52
CA GLY A 421 -12.84 8.91 0.91
C GLY A 421 -14.00 8.06 1.45
N VAL A 422 -14.65 8.53 2.52
CA VAL A 422 -15.62 7.73 3.28
C VAL A 422 -17.08 8.04 2.95
N LYS A 423 -17.33 9.09 2.17
CA LYS A 423 -18.66 9.63 1.91
C LYS A 423 -19.55 8.64 1.15
N GLY A 424 -19.03 8.00 0.11
CA GLY A 424 -19.79 7.02 -0.67
C GLY A 424 -20.29 5.85 0.20
N GLY A 425 -19.46 5.39 1.14
CA GLY A 425 -19.83 4.35 2.08
C GLY A 425 -20.92 4.77 3.08
N LEU A 426 -20.89 6.03 3.54
CA LEU A 426 -21.96 6.57 4.38
C LEU A 426 -23.29 6.63 3.63
N GLU A 427 -23.29 7.15 2.41
CA GLU A 427 -24.49 7.29 1.57
C GLU A 427 -25.06 5.93 1.17
N ALA A 428 -24.21 4.98 0.76
CA ALA A 428 -24.62 3.63 0.39
C ALA A 428 -25.24 2.85 1.57
N SER A 429 -24.58 2.88 2.74
CA SER A 429 -25.09 2.21 3.94
C SER A 429 -26.36 2.85 4.48
N GLU A 430 -26.53 4.18 4.37
CA GLU A 430 -27.79 4.86 4.71
C GLU A 430 -28.94 4.42 3.81
N ALA A 431 -28.65 4.18 2.53
CA ALA A 431 -29.60 3.65 1.56
C ALA A 431 -29.84 2.13 1.70
N GLY A 432 -29.20 1.45 2.66
CA GLY A 432 -29.38 0.03 2.94
C GLY A 432 -28.58 -0.91 2.03
N HIS A 433 -27.56 -0.40 1.35
CA HIS A 433 -26.62 -1.19 0.56
C HIS A 433 -25.44 -1.63 1.40
N ASP A 434 -24.96 -2.84 1.13
CA ASP A 434 -23.70 -3.31 1.70
C ASP A 434 -22.52 -2.53 1.10
N VAL A 435 -21.46 -2.36 1.91
CA VAL A 435 -20.30 -1.52 1.57
C VAL A 435 -18.99 -2.24 1.86
N VAL A 436 -18.06 -2.13 0.91
CA VAL A 436 -16.63 -2.41 1.12
C VAL A 436 -15.87 -1.09 1.15
N MET A 437 -15.13 -0.83 2.23
CA MET A 437 -14.41 0.44 2.40
C MET A 437 -13.00 0.35 1.83
N THR A 438 -12.68 1.20 0.85
CA THR A 438 -11.36 1.29 0.21
C THR A 438 -10.87 2.74 0.06
N PRO A 439 -11.07 3.63 1.05
CA PRO A 439 -10.80 5.05 0.87
C PRO A 439 -9.33 5.31 0.53
N ASN A 440 -9.07 6.10 -0.50
CA ASN A 440 -7.72 6.48 -0.93
C ASN A 440 -6.81 7.04 0.17
N SER A 441 -7.41 7.62 1.21
CA SER A 441 -6.72 8.11 2.41
C SER A 441 -6.00 7.03 3.21
N HIS A 442 -6.32 5.75 3.04
CA HIS A 442 -5.75 4.62 3.80
C HIS A 442 -5.42 3.40 2.93
N CYS A 443 -6.09 3.22 1.79
CA CYS A 443 -6.14 1.94 1.09
C CYS A 443 -5.50 1.94 -0.31
N TYR A 444 -4.89 3.03 -0.78
CA TYR A 444 -4.31 3.12 -2.14
C TYR A 444 -2.80 2.88 -2.11
N PHE A 445 -2.40 1.62 -2.28
CA PHE A 445 -1.01 1.19 -2.11
C PHE A 445 -0.12 1.57 -3.29
N ASP A 446 -0.66 2.14 -4.35
CA ASP A 446 0.08 2.83 -5.42
C ASP A 446 0.65 4.20 -4.97
N TYR A 447 0.28 4.69 -3.77
CA TYR A 447 0.81 5.93 -3.20
C TYR A 447 2.16 5.71 -2.50
N TYR A 448 2.96 6.78 -2.43
CA TYR A 448 4.21 6.79 -1.64
C TYR A 448 3.97 6.33 -0.20
N GLN A 449 4.99 5.75 0.42
CA GLN A 449 4.93 5.19 1.78
C GLN A 449 6.05 5.69 2.70
N GLY A 450 6.74 6.76 2.27
CA GLY A 450 7.88 7.37 2.90
C GLY A 450 8.14 8.76 2.31
N ASP A 451 9.32 9.31 2.55
CA ASP A 451 9.74 10.55 1.91
C ASP A 451 9.88 10.36 0.39
N GLN A 452 9.21 11.17 -0.43
CA GLN A 452 9.17 11.01 -1.89
C GLN A 452 10.57 11.10 -2.53
N ASP A 453 11.50 11.84 -1.93
CA ASP A 453 12.87 11.93 -2.45
C ASP A 453 13.70 10.66 -2.16
N ALA A 454 13.23 9.81 -1.23
CA ALA A 454 13.86 8.54 -0.85
C ALA A 454 13.10 7.29 -1.35
N GLU A 455 11.96 7.47 -2.02
CA GLU A 455 11.11 6.40 -2.51
C GLU A 455 11.20 6.23 -4.04
N PRO A 456 10.97 5.01 -4.57
CA PRO A 456 10.72 4.81 -6.00
C PRO A 456 9.53 5.66 -6.47
N LEU A 457 9.51 6.01 -7.77
CA LEU A 457 8.39 6.72 -8.38
C LEU A 457 7.07 5.98 -8.11
N ALA A 458 6.11 6.70 -7.55
CA ALA A 458 4.77 6.24 -7.25
C ALA A 458 3.74 7.27 -7.76
N TRP A 459 2.45 6.93 -7.75
CA TRP A 459 1.41 7.80 -8.30
C TRP A 459 1.38 9.19 -7.66
N GLY A 460 1.46 9.22 -6.33
CA GLY A 460 1.36 10.44 -5.54
C GLY A 460 1.06 10.11 -4.08
N GLY A 461 0.47 11.06 -3.36
CA GLY A 461 0.04 10.86 -1.96
C GLY A 461 1.19 10.52 -0.99
N ASN A 462 0.80 10.13 0.23
CA ASN A 462 1.69 9.52 1.21
C ASN A 462 0.85 8.69 2.20
N LEU A 463 0.96 7.37 2.13
CA LEU A 463 0.31 6.37 2.98
C LEU A 463 1.38 5.53 3.71
N PRO A 464 1.98 6.08 4.77
CA PRO A 464 2.94 5.36 5.59
C PRO A 464 2.27 4.21 6.36
N LEU A 465 3.06 3.29 6.92
CA LEU A 465 2.55 2.05 7.53
C LEU A 465 1.58 2.34 8.68
N SER A 466 1.91 3.33 9.51
CA SER A 466 1.08 3.79 10.63
C SER A 466 -0.29 4.30 10.19
N LYS A 467 -0.38 4.93 9.03
CA LYS A 467 -1.66 5.44 8.50
C LYS A 467 -2.56 4.29 8.08
N VAL A 468 -2.02 3.30 7.37
CA VAL A 468 -2.78 2.08 7.02
C VAL A 468 -3.28 1.36 8.26
N TYR A 469 -2.44 1.25 9.30
CA TYR A 469 -2.80 0.63 10.57
C TYR A 469 -3.98 1.31 11.27
N GLN A 470 -4.11 2.63 11.13
CA GLN A 470 -5.19 3.40 11.76
C GLN A 470 -6.56 3.15 11.12
N PHE A 471 -6.60 2.63 9.89
CA PHE A 471 -7.82 2.40 9.15
C PHE A 471 -8.88 1.62 9.95
N ASP A 472 -10.14 2.03 9.83
CA ASP A 472 -11.29 1.32 10.35
C ASP A 472 -12.43 1.44 9.33
N PRO A 473 -12.93 0.31 8.78
CA PRO A 473 -14.09 0.34 7.89
C PRO A 473 -15.35 0.95 8.51
N VAL A 474 -15.52 0.85 9.84
CA VAL A 474 -16.64 1.49 10.55
C VAL A 474 -16.20 2.87 11.00
N VAL A 475 -16.56 3.87 10.19
CA VAL A 475 -16.13 5.27 10.36
C VAL A 475 -17.04 6.04 11.31
N GLU A 476 -16.49 7.11 11.89
CA GLU A 476 -17.28 8.04 12.71
C GLU A 476 -18.43 8.64 11.88
N GLY A 477 -19.64 8.65 12.46
CA GLY A 477 -20.86 9.11 11.79
C GLY A 477 -21.79 8.00 11.32
N MET A 478 -21.32 6.75 11.22
CA MET A 478 -22.20 5.60 10.98
C MET A 478 -23.05 5.27 12.22
N SER A 479 -24.35 5.08 12.03
CA SER A 479 -25.22 4.44 13.02
C SER A 479 -24.93 2.94 13.17
N GLU A 480 -25.44 2.31 14.23
CA GLU A 480 -25.30 0.86 14.43
C GLU A 480 -25.91 0.04 13.28
N GLU A 481 -27.00 0.51 12.66
CA GLU A 481 -27.59 -0.17 11.49
C GLU A 481 -26.74 0.01 10.23
N GLN A 482 -26.20 1.21 9.99
CA GLN A 482 -25.26 1.43 8.88
C GLN A 482 -24.00 0.57 9.04
N ALA A 483 -23.47 0.46 10.26
CA ALA A 483 -22.28 -0.35 10.54
C ALA A 483 -22.49 -1.84 10.21
N LYS A 484 -23.71 -2.38 10.27
CA LYS A 484 -24.01 -3.76 9.87
C LYS A 484 -23.89 -4.01 8.37
N HIS A 485 -24.03 -2.96 7.55
CA HIS A 485 -23.83 -3.01 6.11
C HIS A 485 -22.36 -2.97 5.70
N VAL A 486 -21.44 -2.61 6.62
CA VAL A 486 -20.01 -2.60 6.33
C VAL A 486 -19.48 -4.03 6.32
N LEU A 487 -19.21 -4.58 5.13
CA LEU A 487 -18.68 -5.93 4.96
C LEU A 487 -17.22 -6.03 5.43
N GLY A 488 -16.47 -4.94 5.29
CA GLY A 488 -15.07 -4.86 5.66
C GLY A 488 -14.29 -3.85 4.82
N GLY A 489 -13.01 -4.14 4.60
CA GLY A 489 -12.11 -3.22 3.89
C GLY A 489 -11.11 -3.92 2.99
N GLN A 490 -10.54 -3.14 2.08
CA GLN A 490 -9.62 -3.62 1.07
C GLN A 490 -8.59 -2.56 0.70
N ALA A 491 -7.35 -2.99 0.43
CA ALA A 491 -6.34 -2.15 -0.23
C ALA A 491 -6.38 -2.38 -1.75
N ASN A 492 -6.06 -1.34 -2.50
CA ASN A 492 -5.99 -1.35 -3.95
C ASN A 492 -4.55 -1.03 -4.38
N LEU A 493 -3.99 -1.85 -5.25
CA LEU A 493 -2.74 -1.58 -5.94
C LEU A 493 -3.03 -1.32 -7.42
N TRP A 494 -3.16 -0.04 -7.77
CA TRP A 494 -3.12 0.43 -9.15
C TRP A 494 -1.68 0.41 -9.69
N THR A 495 -1.49 0.20 -10.99
CA THR A 495 -0.17 -0.16 -11.51
C THR A 495 0.39 0.76 -12.59
N GLU A 496 -0.07 2.00 -12.71
CA GLU A 496 0.45 3.01 -13.65
C GLU A 496 1.97 3.20 -13.53
N TYR A 497 2.49 3.21 -12.29
CA TYR A 497 3.91 3.35 -11.99
C TYR A 497 4.50 2.09 -11.34
N VAL A 498 3.86 0.92 -11.50
CA VAL A 498 4.29 -0.35 -10.89
C VAL A 498 4.53 -1.42 -11.98
N PRO A 499 5.54 -1.26 -12.86
CA PRO A 499 5.77 -2.14 -14.00
C PRO A 499 6.28 -3.55 -13.69
N THR A 500 6.70 -3.85 -12.46
CA THR A 500 7.38 -5.11 -12.12
C THR A 500 6.86 -5.74 -10.84
N ASN A 501 7.02 -7.07 -10.74
CA ASN A 501 6.72 -7.84 -9.54
C ASN A 501 7.45 -7.28 -8.30
N ASP A 502 8.74 -6.96 -8.43
CA ASP A 502 9.55 -6.40 -7.35
C ASP A 502 8.97 -5.09 -6.84
N GLN A 503 8.49 -4.21 -7.74
CA GLN A 503 7.88 -2.95 -7.34
C GLN A 503 6.50 -3.16 -6.73
N ALA A 504 5.70 -4.09 -7.25
CA ALA A 504 4.40 -4.42 -6.66
C ALA A 504 4.54 -5.01 -5.25
N GLU A 505 5.54 -5.86 -5.01
CA GLU A 505 5.88 -6.32 -3.66
C GLU A 505 6.32 -5.17 -2.75
N TYR A 506 7.16 -4.26 -3.27
CA TYR A 506 7.65 -3.10 -2.52
C TYR A 506 6.50 -2.18 -2.09
N MET A 507 5.57 -1.91 -3.00
CA MET A 507 4.40 -1.08 -2.73
C MET A 507 3.41 -1.79 -1.78
N THR A 508 3.34 -3.11 -1.79
CA THR A 508 2.35 -3.86 -0.99
C THR A 508 2.82 -4.17 0.43
N TYR A 509 4.07 -4.58 0.60
CA TYR A 509 4.59 -5.08 1.87
C TYR A 509 5.52 -4.06 2.54
N PRO A 510 5.36 -3.77 3.85
CA PRO A 510 4.50 -4.45 4.83
C PRO A 510 3.09 -3.84 5.01
N ARG A 511 2.67 -2.87 4.18
CA ARG A 511 1.38 -2.18 4.37
C ARG A 511 0.18 -3.12 4.38
N LEU A 512 0.22 -4.21 3.61
CA LEU A 512 -0.82 -5.24 3.66
C LEU A 512 -0.95 -5.92 5.03
N ALA A 513 0.14 -6.05 5.79
CA ALA A 513 0.09 -6.59 7.15
C ALA A 513 -0.62 -5.62 8.11
N ALA A 514 -0.48 -4.30 7.91
CA ALA A 514 -1.22 -3.31 8.68
C ALA A 514 -2.70 -3.29 8.32
N LEU A 515 -3.04 -3.43 7.04
CA LEU A 515 -4.43 -3.60 6.62
C LEU A 515 -5.03 -4.87 7.24
N ALA A 516 -4.32 -6.00 7.16
CA ALA A 516 -4.75 -7.28 7.72
C ALA A 516 -5.07 -7.16 9.21
N GLU A 517 -4.22 -6.48 9.99
CA GLU A 517 -4.54 -6.20 11.40
C GLU A 517 -5.80 -5.32 11.53
N ALA A 518 -5.92 -4.26 10.73
CA ALA A 518 -7.05 -3.34 10.79
C ALA A 518 -8.41 -4.04 10.53
N VAL A 519 -8.44 -5.03 9.63
CA VAL A 519 -9.66 -5.74 9.23
C VAL A 519 -9.87 -7.10 9.92
N TRP A 520 -8.86 -7.64 10.59
CA TRP A 520 -8.96 -8.89 11.35
C TRP A 520 -9.13 -8.64 12.85
N SER A 521 -8.22 -7.88 13.46
CA SER A 521 -8.15 -7.74 14.92
C SER A 521 -9.28 -6.84 15.45
N SER A 522 -9.70 -7.10 16.69
CA SER A 522 -10.64 -6.20 17.38
C SER A 522 -10.00 -4.81 17.55
N LYS A 523 -10.83 -3.77 17.46
CA LYS A 523 -10.37 -2.38 17.59
C LYS A 523 -9.68 -2.13 18.94
N ASP A 524 -10.22 -2.71 20.01
CA ASP A 524 -9.72 -2.53 21.38
C ASP A 524 -8.37 -3.22 21.64
N ASN A 525 -8.02 -4.24 20.85
CA ASN A 525 -6.76 -4.98 21.01
C ASN A 525 -5.61 -4.42 20.16
N ARG A 526 -5.89 -3.45 19.29
CA ARG A 526 -4.92 -2.80 18.42
C ARG A 526 -4.06 -1.82 19.22
N ASN A 527 -2.74 -1.99 19.13
CA ASN A 527 -1.74 -1.08 19.67
C ASN A 527 -0.56 -0.95 18.68
N TRP A 528 -0.19 0.28 18.32
CA TRP A 528 0.85 0.54 17.32
C TRP A 528 2.24 0.06 17.75
N ASP A 529 2.61 0.25 19.00
CA ASP A 529 3.92 -0.17 19.54
C ASP A 529 4.04 -1.70 19.51
N ASP A 530 2.98 -2.42 19.87
CA ASP A 530 2.89 -3.88 19.75
C ASP A 530 2.99 -4.33 18.28
N PHE A 531 2.18 -3.75 17.40
CA PHE A 531 2.15 -4.11 15.99
C PHE A 531 3.51 -3.87 15.30
N SER A 532 4.12 -2.70 15.50
CA SER A 532 5.43 -2.36 14.92
C SER A 532 6.54 -3.33 15.36
N ASN A 533 6.50 -3.80 16.61
CA ASN A 533 7.40 -4.85 17.10
C ASN A 533 7.16 -6.20 16.40
N ARG A 534 5.89 -6.59 16.16
CA ARG A 534 5.57 -7.84 15.43
C ARG A 534 5.94 -7.76 13.95
N VAL A 535 5.78 -6.62 13.30
CA VAL A 535 6.23 -6.38 11.91
C VAL A 535 7.74 -6.59 11.77
N SER A 536 8.51 -6.23 12.80
CA SER A 536 9.95 -6.48 12.87
C SER A 536 10.31 -7.98 12.75
N SER A 537 9.46 -8.89 13.26
CA SER A 537 9.60 -10.34 13.09
C SER A 537 9.11 -10.79 11.70
N LEU A 538 8.05 -10.18 11.19
CA LEU A 538 7.52 -10.44 9.85
C LEU A 538 8.55 -10.11 8.75
N PHE A 539 9.33 -9.05 8.89
CA PHE A 539 10.44 -8.73 7.97
C PHE A 539 11.48 -9.85 7.85
N LYS A 540 11.75 -10.58 8.94
CA LYS A 540 12.66 -11.74 8.90
C LYS A 540 12.06 -12.86 8.04
N ARG A 541 10.74 -13.07 8.12
CA ARG A 541 10.01 -14.03 7.28
C ARG A 541 9.99 -13.61 5.82
N TYR A 542 9.65 -12.36 5.53
CA TYR A 542 9.68 -11.84 4.17
C TYR A 542 11.06 -11.98 3.54
N GLY A 543 12.13 -11.70 4.30
CA GLY A 543 13.50 -11.96 3.86
C GLY A 543 13.78 -13.43 3.53
N ALA A 544 13.29 -14.38 4.34
CA ALA A 544 13.44 -15.81 4.07
C ALA A 544 12.61 -16.30 2.86
N MET A 545 11.45 -15.67 2.62
CA MET A 545 10.59 -15.95 1.47
C MET A 545 11.12 -15.35 0.16
N GLY A 546 11.96 -14.32 0.26
CA GLY A 546 12.48 -13.55 -0.86
C GLY A 546 11.50 -12.49 -1.37
N VAL A 547 10.61 -11.98 -0.50
CA VAL A 547 9.68 -10.88 -0.81
C VAL A 547 10.44 -9.55 -0.77
N ASN A 548 10.29 -8.72 -1.78
CA ASN A 548 10.86 -7.38 -1.85
C ASN A 548 10.00 -6.36 -1.11
N TYR A 549 10.06 -6.34 0.23
CA TYR A 549 9.27 -5.41 1.06
C TYR A 549 9.95 -4.05 1.24
N ALA A 550 9.15 -3.00 1.41
CA ALA A 550 9.62 -1.67 1.74
C ALA A 550 10.16 -1.57 3.18
N LYS A 551 11.19 -0.73 3.34
CA LYS A 551 11.81 -0.38 4.64
C LYS A 551 11.50 1.05 5.05
N SER A 552 10.52 1.68 4.42
CA SER A 552 10.15 3.09 4.58
C SER A 552 9.75 3.44 6.01
N ALA A 553 9.13 2.50 6.75
CA ALA A 553 8.83 2.68 8.17
C ALA A 553 10.08 2.90 9.07
N TYR A 554 11.27 2.51 8.59
CA TYR A 554 12.55 2.80 9.26
C TYR A 554 13.19 4.12 8.80
N GLN A 555 12.64 4.83 7.82
CA GLN A 555 13.19 6.11 7.41
C GLN A 555 13.15 7.08 8.59
N VAL A 556 14.22 7.89 8.69
CA VAL A 556 14.24 9.01 9.63
C VAL A 556 13.53 10.19 8.98
N THR A 557 12.53 10.71 9.68
CA THR A 557 11.84 11.96 9.33
C THR A 557 12.19 13.03 10.37
N THR A 558 11.83 14.28 10.07
CA THR A 558 12.16 15.41 10.94
C THR A 558 10.95 16.27 11.26
N GLU A 559 10.79 16.64 12.52
CA GLU A 559 9.93 17.72 12.95
C GLU A 559 10.79 18.93 13.31
N THR A 560 10.43 20.10 12.78
CA THR A 560 11.19 21.33 13.01
C THR A 560 10.37 22.31 13.82
N SER A 561 11.01 22.95 14.79
CA SER A 561 10.45 24.06 15.57
C SER A 561 11.44 25.22 15.60
N VAL A 562 10.94 26.45 15.59
CA VAL A 562 11.76 27.66 15.63
C VAL A 562 11.44 28.42 16.90
N ASN A 563 12.47 28.70 17.70
CA ASN A 563 12.38 29.63 18.81
C ASN A 563 12.69 31.04 18.30
N THR A 564 11.65 31.89 18.22
CA THR A 564 11.76 33.25 17.69
C THR A 564 12.47 34.23 18.62
N GLU A 565 12.60 33.94 19.92
CA GLU A 565 13.29 34.82 20.87
C GLU A 565 14.81 34.82 20.66
N ASN A 566 15.36 33.70 20.18
CA ASN A 566 16.80 33.52 20.03
C ASN A 566 17.22 32.98 18.65
N ALA A 567 16.29 32.89 17.70
CA ALA A 567 16.50 32.37 16.34
C ALA A 567 17.15 30.97 16.30
N VAL A 568 16.85 30.12 17.29
CA VAL A 568 17.32 28.72 17.31
C VAL A 568 16.27 27.84 16.63
N ILE A 569 16.72 27.01 15.68
CA ILE A 569 15.90 25.96 15.08
C ILE A 569 16.19 24.65 15.81
N SER A 570 15.16 23.99 16.31
CA SER A 570 15.26 22.68 16.95
C SER A 570 14.68 21.63 16.02
N ILE A 571 15.51 20.66 15.63
CA ILE A 571 15.14 19.54 14.75
C ILE A 571 15.00 18.28 15.58
N ALA A 572 13.79 17.74 15.65
CA ALA A 572 13.52 16.43 16.22
C ALA A 572 13.64 15.36 15.13
N LEU A 573 14.46 14.33 15.37
CA LEU A 573 14.53 13.15 14.51
C LEU A 573 13.49 12.13 14.95
N MET A 574 12.77 11.56 13.99
CA MET A 574 11.66 10.63 14.24
C MET A 574 11.74 9.43 13.31
N SER A 575 11.00 8.38 13.65
CA SER A 575 10.74 7.20 12.81
C SER A 575 9.31 6.75 13.08
N GLU A 576 8.67 6.06 12.12
CA GLU A 576 7.35 5.47 12.38
C GLU A 576 7.39 4.46 13.53
N PHE A 577 8.54 3.80 13.74
CA PHE A 577 8.71 2.86 14.83
C PHE A 577 9.12 3.59 16.13
N PRO A 578 8.27 3.55 17.17
CA PRO A 578 8.36 4.42 18.34
C PRO A 578 9.63 4.24 19.17
N ASN A 579 10.23 3.04 19.13
CA ASN A 579 11.43 2.68 19.89
C ASN A 579 12.66 2.46 18.99
N ALA A 580 12.68 3.08 17.81
CA ALA A 580 13.81 3.00 16.89
C ALA A 580 15.06 3.64 17.48
N GLU A 581 16.20 2.93 17.46
CA GLU A 581 17.50 3.52 17.79
C GLU A 581 17.97 4.38 16.62
N ILE A 582 17.73 5.70 16.67
CA ILE A 582 18.24 6.63 15.67
C ILE A 582 19.67 7.04 16.05
N ARG A 583 20.57 7.02 15.07
CA ARG A 583 21.92 7.58 15.20
C ARG A 583 22.16 8.66 14.19
N TYR A 584 22.99 9.64 14.53
CA TYR A 584 23.19 10.80 13.68
C TYR A 584 24.59 11.41 13.77
N THR A 585 24.88 12.26 12.79
CA THR A 585 26.02 13.21 12.76
C THR A 585 25.49 14.56 12.28
N ILE A 586 26.16 15.65 12.66
CA ILE A 586 25.75 17.04 12.31
C ILE A 586 26.83 17.80 11.52
N ASP A 587 27.97 17.17 11.30
CA ASP A 587 29.12 17.72 10.57
C ASP A 587 29.24 17.12 9.16
N GLY A 588 28.25 16.35 8.72
CA GLY A 588 28.26 15.62 7.45
C GLY A 588 29.16 14.37 7.42
N SER A 589 29.80 13.99 8.54
CA SER A 589 30.57 12.75 8.62
C SER A 589 29.68 11.50 8.48
N ASP A 590 30.26 10.39 8.02
CA ASP A 590 29.52 9.15 7.79
C ASP A 590 28.96 8.56 9.10
N ILE A 591 27.75 7.99 9.00
CA ILE A 591 27.13 7.31 10.14
C ILE A 591 27.75 5.93 10.31
N THR A 592 28.06 5.58 11.55
CA THR A 592 28.57 4.27 11.95
C THR A 592 27.83 3.76 13.18
N SER A 593 28.07 2.50 13.55
CA SER A 593 27.61 1.94 14.82
C SER A 593 28.24 2.59 16.07
N ALA A 594 29.18 3.53 15.89
CA ALA A 594 29.75 4.35 16.95
C ALA A 594 29.19 5.79 16.97
N SER A 595 28.40 6.19 15.97
CA SER A 595 27.76 7.52 15.92
C SER A 595 26.82 7.74 17.09
N GLU A 596 26.62 9.00 17.43
CA GLU A 596 25.84 9.43 18.58
C GLU A 596 24.39 8.96 18.47
N LYS A 597 23.84 8.47 19.59
CA LYS A 597 22.44 8.06 19.67
C LYS A 597 21.58 9.30 19.91
N TYR A 598 20.57 9.46 19.08
CA TYR A 598 19.60 10.54 19.22
C TYR A 598 18.73 10.32 20.48
N THR A 599 18.68 11.32 21.35
CA THR A 599 17.87 11.29 22.59
C THR A 599 17.12 12.60 22.86
N THR A 600 17.59 13.71 22.29
CA THR A 600 16.96 15.04 22.40
C THR A 600 17.07 15.78 21.06
N PRO A 601 16.15 16.71 20.75
CA PRO A 601 16.22 17.52 19.54
C PRO A 601 17.57 18.22 19.35
N ILE A 602 17.94 18.44 18.07
CA ILE A 602 19.21 19.05 17.66
C ILE A 602 18.98 20.55 17.43
N ASP A 603 19.70 21.38 18.19
CA ASP A 603 19.71 22.83 18.01
C ASP A 603 20.64 23.25 16.86
N ILE A 604 20.09 23.92 15.86
CA ILE A 604 20.79 24.45 14.69
C ILE A 604 20.96 25.96 14.84
N LYS A 605 22.22 26.41 14.81
CA LYS A 605 22.62 27.84 14.94
C LYS A 605 23.47 28.34 13.78
N ASN A 606 23.84 27.44 12.88
CA ASN A 606 24.63 27.68 11.68
C ASN A 606 24.29 26.59 10.66
N THR A 607 24.75 26.76 9.43
CA THR A 607 24.52 25.75 8.38
C THR A 607 25.07 24.40 8.82
N THR A 608 24.21 23.39 8.86
CA THR A 608 24.49 22.08 9.46
C THR A 608 24.02 20.98 8.51
N THR A 609 24.88 19.99 8.26
CA THR A 609 24.52 18.80 7.49
C THR A 609 24.22 17.66 8.44
N ILE A 610 22.94 17.31 8.53
CA ILE A 610 22.47 16.22 9.37
C ILE A 610 22.45 14.96 8.53
N LYS A 611 23.17 13.94 8.99
CA LYS A 611 23.00 12.56 8.54
C LYS A 611 22.36 11.76 9.67
N ALA A 612 21.26 11.05 9.41
CA ALA A 612 20.61 10.19 10.41
C ALA A 612 20.15 8.85 9.82
N GLN A 613 20.15 7.80 10.63
CA GLN A 613 19.62 6.48 10.23
C GLN A 613 19.18 5.66 11.45
N VAL A 614 18.20 4.78 11.26
CA VAL A 614 17.77 3.83 12.29
C VAL A 614 18.75 2.65 12.35
N PHE A 615 19.02 2.16 13.55
CA PHE A 615 19.88 1.01 13.82
C PHE A 615 19.10 -0.11 14.49
N LYS A 616 19.37 -1.35 14.07
CA LYS A 616 18.89 -2.58 14.71
C LYS A 616 20.04 -3.56 14.84
N GLU A 617 20.27 -4.06 16.05
CA GLU A 617 21.40 -4.98 16.33
C GLU A 617 22.77 -4.41 15.86
N ASN A 618 22.97 -3.10 16.05
CA ASN A 618 24.13 -2.32 15.58
C ASN A 618 24.34 -2.28 14.06
N GLN A 619 23.34 -2.68 13.26
CA GLN A 619 23.34 -2.53 11.81
C GLN A 619 22.36 -1.43 11.38
N PRO A 620 22.73 -0.60 10.40
CA PRO A 620 21.81 0.38 9.84
C PRO A 620 20.63 -0.31 9.13
N VAL A 621 19.43 0.23 9.31
CA VAL A 621 18.21 -0.19 8.63
C VAL A 621 17.47 1.03 8.09
N GLY A 622 16.77 0.86 6.96
CA GLY A 622 16.14 1.97 6.24
C GLY A 622 17.14 2.79 5.42
N ALA A 623 16.63 3.82 4.74
CA ALA A 623 17.46 4.75 3.96
C ALA A 623 18.23 5.71 4.88
N LEU A 624 19.40 6.17 4.41
CA LEU A 624 20.13 7.25 5.05
C LEU A 624 19.34 8.56 4.85
N TYR A 625 18.99 9.22 5.95
CA TYR A 625 18.54 10.61 5.89
C TYR A 625 19.78 11.50 5.81
N GLU A 626 19.84 12.35 4.78
CA GLU A 626 20.90 13.35 4.63
C GLU A 626 20.28 14.66 4.17
N LYS A 627 20.32 15.69 5.02
CA LYS A 627 19.82 17.02 4.68
C LYS A 627 20.76 18.10 5.21
N THR A 628 21.07 19.06 4.35
CA THR A 628 21.78 20.28 4.76
C THR A 628 20.76 21.35 5.08
N ILE A 629 20.78 21.80 6.32
CA ILE A 629 19.96 22.89 6.81
C ILE A 629 20.78 24.17 6.63
N THR A 630 20.40 25.00 5.67
CA THR A 630 21.07 26.27 5.39
C THR A 630 20.57 27.34 6.36
N TYR A 631 21.40 27.72 7.33
CA TYR A 631 21.06 28.79 8.26
C TYR A 631 21.33 30.15 7.61
N HIS A 632 20.42 31.10 7.75
CA HIS A 632 20.53 32.42 7.12
C HIS A 632 20.07 33.54 8.06
N LYS A 633 20.26 34.80 7.64
CA LYS A 633 20.09 35.97 8.52
C LYS A 633 18.63 36.28 8.87
N ALA A 634 17.69 35.77 8.08
CA ALA A 634 16.26 36.02 8.27
C ALA A 634 15.57 35.01 9.19
N VAL A 635 16.28 34.00 9.71
CA VAL A 635 15.70 32.95 10.56
C VAL A 635 14.92 33.55 11.74
N GLY A 636 13.65 33.13 11.86
CA GLY A 636 12.75 33.56 12.94
C GLY A 636 12.33 35.03 12.90
N LYS A 637 12.66 35.77 11.82
CA LYS A 637 12.33 37.20 11.70
C LYS A 637 10.85 37.43 11.36
N PRO A 638 10.24 38.53 11.83
CA PRO A 638 8.85 38.84 11.49
C PRO A 638 8.62 38.99 9.98
N VAL A 639 7.59 38.31 9.48
CA VAL A 639 7.13 38.40 8.09
C VAL A 639 5.76 39.07 8.06
N ASN A 640 5.61 40.11 7.25
CA ASN A 640 4.34 40.78 7.00
C ASN A 640 3.90 40.54 5.55
N TYR A 641 2.84 39.77 5.37
CA TYR A 641 2.25 39.47 4.07
C TYR A 641 1.41 40.67 3.58
N ILE A 642 1.77 41.21 2.41
CA ILE A 642 0.95 42.18 1.69
C ILE A 642 -0.19 41.42 0.98
N ASN A 643 0.16 40.31 0.32
CA ASN A 643 -0.79 39.35 -0.23
C ASN A 643 -0.63 38.02 0.52
N LYS A 644 -1.64 37.64 1.30
CA LYS A 644 -1.61 36.41 2.07
C LYS A 644 -1.77 35.18 1.16
N TYR A 645 -1.04 34.12 1.47
CA TYR A 645 -1.20 32.80 0.85
C TYR A 645 -2.64 32.27 1.03
N HIS A 646 -3.02 31.31 0.19
CA HIS A 646 -4.36 30.71 0.15
C HIS A 646 -4.61 29.79 1.36
N ASP A 647 -5.86 29.72 1.83
CA ASP A 647 -6.24 28.94 3.02
C ASP A 647 -5.99 27.43 2.88
N SER A 648 -6.00 26.92 1.66
CA SER A 648 -5.71 25.51 1.36
C SER A 648 -4.23 25.12 1.50
N TYR A 649 -3.30 26.08 1.41
CA TYR A 649 -1.85 25.82 1.38
C TYR A 649 -1.12 26.88 2.19
N GLN A 650 -1.16 26.73 3.52
CA GLN A 650 -0.66 27.70 4.48
C GLN A 650 0.81 27.50 4.88
N GLY A 651 1.42 26.39 4.47
CA GLY A 651 2.74 25.97 4.93
C GLY A 651 2.88 26.03 6.46
N ALA A 652 4.07 26.40 6.93
CA ALA A 652 4.34 26.70 8.35
C ALA A 652 3.87 28.11 8.79
N LYS A 653 2.84 28.67 8.12
CA LYS A 653 2.18 29.94 8.44
C LYS A 653 3.18 31.10 8.55
N GLU A 654 3.12 31.90 9.61
CA GLU A 654 3.91 33.13 9.77
C GLU A 654 5.43 32.90 9.77
N LEU A 655 5.88 31.67 10.05
CA LEU A 655 7.29 31.30 10.00
C LEU A 655 7.69 30.65 8.67
N GLY A 656 6.74 30.36 7.79
CA GLY A 656 6.97 29.56 6.59
C GLY A 656 8.13 30.02 5.74
N MET A 657 8.34 31.34 5.62
CA MET A 657 9.36 31.94 4.76
C MET A 657 10.74 32.09 5.41
N VAL A 658 10.87 31.77 6.70
CA VAL A 658 12.03 32.10 7.54
C VAL A 658 12.34 31.01 8.58
N ASN A 659 11.98 29.76 8.29
CA ASN A 659 12.13 28.64 9.23
C ASN A 659 13.23 27.65 8.85
N VAL A 660 14.01 27.91 7.80
CA VAL A 660 15.05 27.06 7.17
C VAL A 660 14.58 25.73 6.59
N VAL A 661 13.30 25.40 6.70
CA VAL A 661 12.76 24.12 6.24
C VAL A 661 12.39 24.23 4.78
N ARG A 662 13.19 23.57 3.95
CA ARG A 662 12.90 23.46 2.51
C ARG A 662 11.82 22.42 2.26
N GLY A 663 10.84 22.78 1.43
CA GLY A 663 9.82 21.88 0.93
C GLY A 663 10.40 20.84 -0.02
N SER A 664 9.77 19.68 -0.05
CA SER A 664 10.04 18.56 -0.96
C SER A 664 9.17 18.66 -2.21
N LYS A 665 9.32 17.72 -3.15
CA LYS A 665 8.42 17.59 -4.31
C LYS A 665 6.97 17.25 -3.93
N ASN A 666 6.75 16.78 -2.71
CA ASN A 666 5.41 16.64 -2.15
C ASN A 666 4.88 17.99 -1.68
N PHE A 667 4.03 18.62 -2.48
CA PHE A 667 3.44 19.91 -2.09
C PHE A 667 2.45 19.84 -0.92
N HIS A 668 2.14 18.64 -0.41
CA HIS A 668 1.36 18.41 0.80
C HIS A 668 2.23 18.14 2.05
N ASP A 669 3.54 18.34 1.99
CA ASP A 669 4.45 18.15 3.13
C ASP A 669 4.33 19.23 4.23
N GLY A 670 3.43 20.20 4.03
CA GLY A 670 3.16 21.27 4.97
C GLY A 670 4.20 22.39 5.00
N GLN A 671 5.17 22.41 4.06
CA GLN A 671 6.19 23.46 3.98
C GLN A 671 5.81 24.56 2.99
N TRP A 672 5.06 24.20 1.93
CA TRP A 672 4.74 25.14 0.87
C TRP A 672 3.59 26.09 1.22
N GLN A 673 3.78 27.37 0.89
CA GLN A 673 2.72 28.38 0.84
C GLN A 673 2.28 28.60 -0.61
N GLY A 674 0.97 28.58 -0.85
CA GLY A 674 0.40 28.62 -2.20
C GLY A 674 -0.40 29.89 -2.51
N TRP A 675 -0.24 30.43 -3.72
CA TRP A 675 -1.06 31.51 -4.28
C TRP A 675 -1.73 31.04 -5.59
N LEU A 676 -3.04 31.25 -5.73
CA LEU A 676 -3.80 30.85 -6.91
C LEU A 676 -4.12 32.07 -7.78
N GLY A 677 -3.41 32.24 -8.89
CA GLY A 677 -3.55 33.37 -9.81
C GLY A 677 -2.99 34.71 -9.28
N ASP A 678 -2.85 34.86 -7.96
CA ASP A 678 -2.28 36.04 -7.31
C ASP A 678 -0.74 35.99 -7.19
N ASP A 679 -0.13 37.17 -7.15
CA ASP A 679 1.29 37.37 -6.84
C ASP A 679 1.55 37.19 -5.34
N MET A 680 2.71 36.63 -4.98
CA MET A 680 3.25 36.72 -3.62
C MET A 680 3.89 38.09 -3.42
N GLU A 681 3.50 38.79 -2.37
CA GLU A 681 4.19 40.00 -1.90
C GLU A 681 4.25 40.02 -0.37
N LEU A 682 5.45 40.13 0.18
CA LEU A 682 5.70 40.13 1.63
C LEU A 682 6.90 41.01 2.00
N VAL A 683 6.97 41.40 3.27
CA VAL A 683 8.07 42.17 3.87
C VAL A 683 8.64 41.44 5.09
N ILE A 684 9.94 41.20 5.09
CA ILE A 684 10.68 40.67 6.24
C ILE A 684 11.29 41.86 7.01
N ASP A 685 11.02 41.97 8.31
CA ASP A 685 11.70 42.92 9.21
C ASP A 685 12.89 42.22 9.86
N MET A 686 14.11 42.62 9.51
CA MET A 686 15.33 42.09 10.12
C MET A 686 15.51 42.54 11.59
N GLU A 687 14.60 43.38 12.09
CA GLU A 687 14.52 44.03 13.41
C GLU A 687 15.63 45.05 13.67
N SER A 688 16.78 44.87 13.02
CA SER A 688 17.92 45.76 13.05
C SER A 688 18.58 45.83 11.66
N PRO A 689 19.26 46.94 11.33
CA PRO A 689 20.02 47.05 10.09
C PRO A 689 21.01 45.88 9.95
N THR A 690 20.87 45.11 8.88
CA THR A 690 21.59 43.87 8.62
C THR A 690 22.28 43.97 7.27
N GLU A 691 23.58 43.65 7.23
CA GLU A 691 24.33 43.54 5.97
C GLU A 691 23.89 42.29 5.21
N LEU A 692 23.70 42.39 3.90
CA LEU A 692 23.34 41.27 3.03
C LEU A 692 23.83 41.50 1.59
N GLU A 693 23.98 40.42 0.83
CA GLU A 693 24.42 40.45 -0.57
C GLU A 693 23.70 39.45 -1.47
N LYS A 694 22.92 38.52 -0.90
CA LYS A 694 22.16 37.55 -1.70
C LYS A 694 20.82 37.24 -1.05
N ILE A 695 19.79 37.16 -1.87
CA ILE A 695 18.46 36.67 -1.49
C ILE A 695 18.09 35.52 -2.42
N SER A 696 17.59 34.41 -1.88
CA SER A 696 17.09 33.28 -2.67
C SER A 696 15.66 32.95 -2.27
N VAL A 697 14.80 32.71 -3.26
CA VAL A 697 13.39 32.34 -3.05
C VAL A 697 13.17 30.95 -3.62
N GLY A 698 12.82 30.01 -2.76
CA GLY A 698 12.55 28.63 -3.17
C GLY A 698 11.15 28.44 -3.73
N ALA A 699 11.04 27.67 -4.80
CA ALA A 699 9.78 27.42 -5.48
C ALA A 699 9.67 25.97 -5.97
N LEU A 700 8.42 25.52 -6.15
CA LEU A 700 8.05 24.22 -6.73
C LEU A 700 7.37 24.42 -8.09
N GLU A 701 7.66 23.54 -9.04
CA GLU A 701 6.89 23.33 -10.26
C GLU A 701 6.38 21.88 -10.28
N ASN A 702 5.09 21.72 -10.55
CA ASN A 702 4.41 20.44 -10.79
C ASN A 702 3.19 20.75 -11.67
N GLN A 703 3.43 20.85 -12.98
CA GLN A 703 2.42 21.36 -13.92
C GLN A 703 1.22 20.41 -14.07
N GLY A 704 1.41 19.11 -13.82
CA GLY A 704 0.31 18.15 -13.76
C GLY A 704 -0.70 18.48 -12.65
N SER A 705 -0.24 19.13 -11.58
CA SER A 705 -1.08 19.63 -10.48
C SER A 705 -1.45 21.12 -10.63
N GLY A 706 -1.13 21.75 -11.76
CA GLY A 706 -1.35 23.18 -12.00
C GLY A 706 -0.42 24.11 -11.20
N ILE A 707 0.72 23.59 -10.70
CA ILE A 707 1.71 24.36 -9.94
C ILE A 707 2.85 24.78 -10.88
N TYR A 708 3.08 26.09 -10.99
CA TYR A 708 4.06 26.68 -11.89
C TYR A 708 5.05 27.53 -11.11
N PHE A 709 6.29 27.59 -11.59
CA PHE A 709 7.27 28.54 -11.08
C PHE A 709 6.84 29.99 -11.32
N PRO A 710 7.31 30.94 -10.48
CA PRO A 710 7.15 32.37 -10.76
C PRO A 710 7.83 32.75 -12.09
N ILE A 711 7.18 33.64 -12.85
CA ILE A 711 7.76 34.21 -14.08
C ILE A 711 8.74 35.36 -13.77
N GLN A 712 8.64 35.92 -12.57
CA GLN A 712 9.53 36.98 -12.09
C GLN A 712 9.63 36.92 -10.56
N VAL A 713 10.83 37.13 -10.03
CA VAL A 713 11.07 37.40 -8.60
C VAL A 713 11.87 38.69 -8.49
N GLU A 714 11.36 39.65 -7.72
CA GLU A 714 11.98 40.97 -7.50
C GLU A 714 12.12 41.25 -6.00
N VAL A 715 13.29 41.78 -5.63
CA VAL A 715 13.63 42.13 -4.24
C VAL A 715 13.78 43.64 -4.12
N PHE A 716 13.20 44.20 -3.06
CA PHE A 716 13.34 45.61 -2.70
C PHE A 716 13.85 45.76 -1.28
N LEU A 717 14.67 46.79 -1.04
CA LEU A 717 15.24 47.09 0.28
C LEU A 717 14.73 48.42 0.80
N SER A 718 14.65 48.55 2.13
CA SER A 718 14.20 49.76 2.82
C SER A 718 14.75 49.85 4.24
N ASP A 719 15.12 51.06 4.66
CA ASP A 719 15.55 51.32 6.04
C ASP A 719 14.40 51.77 6.95
N ASP A 720 13.31 52.29 6.37
CA ASP A 720 12.18 52.88 7.08
C ASP A 720 10.88 52.04 7.01
N GLY A 721 10.88 50.97 6.22
CA GLY A 721 9.74 50.08 6.00
C GLY A 721 8.61 50.69 5.18
N LYS A 722 8.84 51.88 4.59
CA LYS A 722 7.84 52.64 3.83
C LYS A 722 8.30 52.87 2.39
N THR A 723 9.56 53.28 2.22
CA THR A 723 10.15 53.60 0.93
C THR A 723 11.04 52.44 0.50
N PHE A 724 10.58 51.66 -0.48
CA PHE A 724 11.29 50.50 -1.00
C PHE A 724 11.97 50.82 -2.33
N LYS A 725 13.23 50.42 -2.48
CA LYS A 725 14.00 50.53 -3.72
C LYS A 725 14.30 49.14 -4.27
N SER A 726 14.08 48.94 -5.56
CA SER A 726 14.42 47.67 -6.22
C SER A 726 15.93 47.44 -6.13
N ALA A 727 16.31 46.27 -5.65
CA ALA A 727 17.70 45.85 -5.48
C ALA A 727 18.13 44.80 -6.50
N GLY A 728 17.18 43.99 -7.00
CA GLY A 728 17.46 43.02 -8.04
C GLY A 728 16.21 42.28 -8.49
N ILE A 729 16.29 41.69 -9.68
CA ILE A 729 15.19 41.01 -10.35
C ILE A 729 15.68 39.82 -11.17
N VAL A 730 14.99 38.70 -11.09
CA VAL A 730 15.15 37.55 -11.96
C VAL A 730 13.86 37.33 -12.73
N LYS A 731 13.97 37.05 -14.03
CA LYS A 731 12.84 36.73 -14.91
C LYS A 731 13.07 35.38 -15.57
N ARG A 732 11.97 34.66 -15.81
CA ARG A 732 11.94 33.40 -16.54
C ARG A 732 10.70 33.39 -17.43
N ASP A 733 10.87 32.96 -18.67
CA ASP A 733 9.75 32.62 -19.53
C ASP A 733 9.15 31.26 -19.14
N TYR A 734 7.84 31.12 -19.32
CA TYR A 734 7.18 29.83 -19.16
C TYR A 734 7.84 28.75 -20.02
N ALA A 735 8.05 27.58 -19.44
CA ALA A 735 8.46 26.37 -20.15
C ALA A 735 7.58 25.20 -19.70
N ALA A 736 7.18 24.33 -20.63
CA ALA A 736 6.45 23.13 -20.29
C ALA A 736 7.37 22.16 -19.51
N ASN A 737 6.84 21.58 -18.45
CA ASN A 737 7.54 20.64 -17.59
C ASN A 737 6.61 19.48 -17.24
N ASN A 738 7.04 18.25 -17.51
CA ASN A 738 6.24 17.04 -17.32
C ASN A 738 6.53 16.35 -15.98
N GLY A 739 7.42 16.91 -15.15
CA GLY A 739 7.78 16.39 -13.84
C GLY A 739 7.55 17.38 -12.71
N SER A 740 8.10 17.03 -11.55
CA SER A 740 8.18 17.92 -10.40
C SER A 740 9.61 18.40 -10.18
N GLU A 741 9.79 19.71 -10.07
CA GLU A 741 11.10 20.36 -9.95
C GLU A 741 11.10 21.39 -8.83
N LEU A 742 12.20 21.43 -8.05
CA LEU A 742 12.47 22.44 -7.04
C LEU A 742 13.51 23.41 -7.56
N LYS A 743 13.33 24.71 -7.32
CA LYS A 743 14.26 25.73 -7.80
C LYS A 743 14.39 26.91 -6.84
N ASP A 744 15.61 27.37 -6.65
CA ASP A 744 15.92 28.65 -6.03
C ASP A 744 16.04 29.77 -7.07
N PHE A 745 15.26 30.82 -6.89
CA PHE A 745 15.38 32.08 -7.62
C PHE A 745 16.36 32.98 -6.86
N ILE A 746 17.59 33.05 -7.36
CA ILE A 746 18.71 33.72 -6.70
C ILE A 746 18.86 35.15 -7.23
N ILE A 747 18.84 36.12 -6.32
CA ILE A 747 19.05 37.55 -6.57
C ILE A 747 20.33 37.98 -5.85
N GLU A 748 21.41 38.13 -6.62
CA GLU A 748 22.65 38.74 -6.14
C GLU A 748 22.55 40.26 -6.21
N ILE A 749 22.99 40.94 -5.14
CA ILE A 749 22.97 42.40 -5.06
C ILE A 749 24.31 42.93 -4.56
N GLU A 750 24.57 44.22 -4.76
CA GLU A 750 25.70 44.86 -4.12
C GLU A 750 25.53 44.80 -2.60
N ARG A 751 26.59 44.35 -1.90
CA ARG A 751 26.63 44.23 -0.45
C ARG A 751 26.25 45.55 0.20
N GLN A 752 25.17 45.54 0.96
CA GLN A 752 24.64 46.73 1.63
C GLN A 752 23.91 46.38 2.91
N THR A 753 23.69 47.37 3.77
CA THR A 753 22.95 47.22 5.01
C THR A 753 21.52 47.72 4.82
N THR A 754 20.54 46.95 5.28
CA THR A 754 19.13 47.39 5.31
C THR A 754 18.38 46.74 6.46
N ARG A 755 17.20 47.25 6.81
CA ARG A 755 16.33 46.64 7.84
C ARG A 755 15.19 45.83 7.24
N TYR A 756 14.57 46.30 6.16
CA TYR A 756 13.37 45.69 5.60
C TYR A 756 13.64 45.15 4.20
N ILE A 757 13.23 43.91 3.96
CA ILE A 757 13.36 43.22 2.68
C ILE A 757 11.96 42.90 2.18
N LYS A 758 11.57 43.49 1.05
CA LYS A 758 10.31 43.15 0.37
C LYS A 758 10.61 42.21 -0.78
N VAL A 759 9.89 41.09 -0.83
CA VAL A 759 9.99 40.10 -1.90
C VAL A 759 8.66 40.06 -2.65
N LYS A 760 8.74 40.17 -3.98
CA LYS A 760 7.61 40.00 -4.87
C LYS A 760 7.89 38.87 -5.86
N ALA A 761 7.07 37.81 -5.85
CA ALA A 761 7.09 36.77 -6.87
C ALA A 761 5.80 36.85 -7.70
N THR A 762 5.96 36.90 -9.02
CA THR A 762 4.86 37.09 -9.96
C THR A 762 4.36 35.76 -10.50
N ASN A 763 3.06 35.54 -10.38
CA ASN A 763 2.38 34.32 -10.84
C ASN A 763 2.28 34.31 -12.37
N LEU A 764 2.24 33.12 -12.97
CA LEU A 764 1.98 32.94 -14.41
C LEU A 764 0.58 33.45 -14.82
N GLY A 765 -0.37 33.48 -13.87
CA GLY A 765 -1.74 33.92 -14.11
C GLY A 765 -2.56 32.85 -14.81
N THR A 766 -2.65 32.90 -16.14
CA THR A 766 -3.40 31.92 -16.94
C THR A 766 -2.44 31.01 -17.69
N PRO A 767 -2.38 29.69 -17.38
CA PRO A 767 -1.46 28.78 -18.04
C PRO A 767 -1.89 28.48 -19.48
N PRO A 768 -0.96 28.13 -20.39
CA PRO A 768 -1.30 27.80 -21.79
C PRO A 768 -2.26 26.62 -21.96
N THR A 769 -2.31 25.73 -20.97
CA THR A 769 -3.20 24.56 -20.93
C THR A 769 -4.62 24.88 -20.43
N GLY A 770 -4.87 26.12 -19.97
CA GLY A 770 -6.09 26.50 -19.28
C GLY A 770 -6.13 26.04 -17.82
N GLY A 771 -7.07 26.56 -17.03
CA GLY A 771 -7.19 26.30 -15.60
C GLY A 771 -6.59 27.39 -14.71
N GLY A 772 -6.48 27.13 -13.41
CA GLY A 772 -5.85 28.03 -12.44
C GLY A 772 -4.34 27.81 -12.35
N SER A 773 -3.58 28.87 -12.07
CA SER A 773 -2.12 28.82 -11.90
C SER A 773 -1.74 28.95 -10.42
N TRP A 774 -1.35 27.83 -9.82
CA TRP A 774 -0.77 27.83 -8.49
C TRP A 774 0.71 28.23 -8.54
N MET A 775 1.14 29.05 -7.59
CA MET A 775 2.55 29.33 -7.32
C MET A 775 2.86 28.95 -5.88
N PHE A 776 3.84 28.08 -5.69
CA PHE A 776 4.21 27.51 -4.39
C PHE A 776 5.62 27.95 -4.00
N ILE A 777 5.76 28.59 -2.84
CA ILE A 777 7.02 29.09 -2.28
C ILE A 777 7.22 28.48 -0.89
N ASP A 778 8.43 28.03 -0.59
CA ASP A 778 8.78 27.48 0.73
C ASP A 778 9.54 28.51 1.59
N GLU A 779 10.70 28.99 1.16
CA GLU A 779 11.63 29.77 2.01
C GLU A 779 12.22 31.00 1.30
N VAL A 780 12.50 32.07 2.06
CA VAL A 780 13.30 33.23 1.65
C VAL A 780 14.63 33.26 2.40
N VAL A 781 15.68 32.81 1.73
CA VAL A 781 17.04 32.75 2.27
C VAL A 781 17.73 34.11 2.10
N VAL A 782 18.33 34.63 3.17
CA VAL A 782 19.02 35.95 3.21
C VAL A 782 20.45 35.79 3.69
N GLU A 783 21.42 36.03 2.81
CA GLU A 783 22.85 35.81 3.05
C GLU A 783 23.69 37.10 3.01
#